data_AF-A0A7Y4X6X1-F1
#
_entry.id   AF-A0A7Y4X6X1-F1
#
_cell.length_a   1.000
_cell.length_b   1.000
_cell.length_c   1.000
_cell.angle_alpha   90.00
_cell.angle_beta   90.00
_cell.angle_gamma   90.00
#
_symmetry.space_group_name_H-M   'P 1'
#
loop_
_entity.id
_entity.type
_entity.pdbx_description
1 polymer ?
#
loop_
_entity_poly.entity_id
_entity_poly.type
_entity_poly.pdbx_seq_one_letter_code
_entity_poly.pdbx_strand_id
1 'polypeptide(L)'
;MRKLFISIATLCLVATAGYAQTANPLDARVKAAIADFKGQVWIHAKNLDSGAIYSLNGDQRVRTASTIKLPIMVAAFGLVADGKLKWTDELTLTEAKKVSGAGILFEFHDGLKITLRDAVHLMITISDNTATNLVLDAVTADEVNVRMDALGFKNLRSLRKIGGGGESKAFSDALNKRADGSTYGIGMSTPQEMVALLEKLERGELVSPEASKEMIAILKRQQFHDGAGRNLGRRLKGVTIANKTGALDALRSDIGILYSPRGRIVYALTTDYMPEIDWSPDNPGLLLLSRLSELLLDGLSTPLETKPVAPKQEGEPTALDKKRFDAIEGRFHDALGTYAELLLANQLIAQGQLVQPLFSVTQTEAKLQAALAQLPEADARRATFQRETEFIRQAAAQGAQQLLASSDKQLSQVRHTAREFAEAKAGDVQLTFADGTALPVSVKTDKSNKVAVAEGQTPDLFNKWAARYFKVTRTEYDKLISELGFASEAELKANYLNVARLVAEILLRKLALADGAINDFRRARVTNLAAAQHLFKQLRHYQHGNDGSRVIIFDRVDGEVKWASRLDAIDLDALTAERISFLPARPRNGHATVSEFGLKIDKQTVVTFQIKHRRGKAKGTARQYEFSDLTTRLSL
;
A
#
# COMPACT_ATOMS: atom_id res chain seq x y z
N MET A 1 -25.93 -93.46 17.10
CA MET A 1 -24.48 -93.16 17.21
C MET A 1 -24.11 -92.10 16.17
N ARG A 2 -23.14 -91.24 16.53
CA ARG A 2 -22.44 -90.21 15.74
C ARG A 2 -23.03 -88.79 15.74
N LYS A 3 -22.26 -87.98 16.48
CA LYS A 3 -22.26 -86.53 16.67
C LYS A 3 -21.96 -85.80 15.35
N LEU A 4 -22.42 -84.56 15.19
CA LEU A 4 -21.55 -83.53 14.63
C LEU A 4 -21.91 -82.13 15.14
N PHE A 5 -20.85 -81.42 15.53
CA PHE A 5 -20.79 -80.13 16.18
C PHE A 5 -21.35 -79.00 15.29
N ILE A 6 -22.08 -78.06 15.89
CA ILE A 6 -22.20 -76.69 15.37
C ILE A 6 -21.63 -75.76 16.42
N SER A 7 -20.48 -75.16 16.08
CA SER A 7 -19.74 -74.17 16.85
C SER A 7 -20.52 -72.86 17.00
N ILE A 8 -20.49 -72.31 18.20
CA ILE A 8 -20.89 -70.95 18.53
C ILE A 8 -19.85 -70.00 17.94
N ALA A 9 -20.23 -69.23 16.91
CA ALA A 9 -19.46 -68.11 16.42
C ALA A 9 -20.02 -66.82 17.04
N THR A 10 -19.27 -66.25 17.98
CA THR A 10 -19.51 -64.93 18.58
C THR A 10 -19.40 -63.86 17.49
N LEU A 11 -20.53 -63.25 17.14
CA LEU A 11 -20.60 -62.13 16.21
C LEU A 11 -20.12 -60.85 16.93
N CYS A 12 -18.86 -60.50 16.78
CA CYS A 12 -18.37 -59.16 17.13
C CYS A 12 -19.01 -58.13 16.19
N LEU A 13 -20.00 -57.40 16.69
CA LEU A 13 -20.52 -56.19 16.04
C LEU A 13 -19.45 -55.10 16.13
N VAL A 14 -18.65 -54.94 15.07
CA VAL A 14 -17.82 -53.75 14.89
C VAL A 14 -18.75 -52.64 14.41
N ALA A 15 -19.12 -51.74 15.32
CA ALA A 15 -19.81 -50.51 14.96
C ALA A 15 -18.84 -49.63 14.13
N THR A 16 -19.03 -49.60 12.82
CA THR A 16 -18.41 -48.61 11.95
C THR A 16 -19.09 -47.27 12.18
N ALA A 17 -18.51 -46.45 13.06
CA ALA A 17 -18.86 -45.04 13.14
C ALA A 17 -18.45 -44.37 11.82
N GLY A 18 -19.44 -44.10 10.95
CA GLY A 18 -19.25 -43.28 9.78
C GLY A 18 -18.84 -41.87 10.22
N TYR A 19 -17.58 -41.51 9.99
CA TYR A 19 -17.14 -40.12 10.05
C TYR A 19 -17.81 -39.38 8.88
N ALA A 20 -18.92 -38.69 9.15
CA ALA A 20 -19.43 -37.68 8.25
C ALA A 20 -18.38 -36.58 8.13
N GLN A 21 -17.71 -36.50 6.98
CA GLN A 21 -16.71 -35.50 6.66
C GLN A 21 -17.37 -34.12 6.68
N THR A 22 -17.15 -33.34 7.73
CA THR A 22 -17.64 -31.96 7.84
C THR A 22 -17.10 -31.15 6.67
N ALA A 23 -17.97 -30.68 5.78
CA ALA A 23 -17.60 -29.93 4.59
C ALA A 23 -16.85 -28.64 4.98
N ASN A 24 -15.68 -28.40 4.36
CA ASN A 24 -14.90 -27.18 4.56
C ASN A 24 -15.74 -25.95 4.14
N PRO A 25 -16.00 -24.96 5.02
CA PRO A 25 -16.84 -23.80 4.70
C PRO A 25 -16.33 -22.96 3.53
N LEU A 26 -15.01 -22.89 3.31
CA LEU A 26 -14.43 -22.24 2.13
C LEU A 26 -14.71 -23.06 0.86
N ASP A 27 -14.55 -24.37 0.93
CA ASP A 27 -14.81 -25.27 -0.20
C ASP A 27 -16.26 -25.19 -0.68
N ALA A 28 -17.23 -25.20 0.25
CA ALA A 28 -18.65 -25.04 -0.09
C ALA A 28 -18.93 -23.70 -0.78
N ARG A 29 -18.34 -22.60 -0.29
CA ARG A 29 -18.49 -21.25 -0.89
C ARG A 29 -17.85 -21.17 -2.27
N VAL A 30 -16.69 -21.78 -2.46
CA VAL A 30 -16.02 -21.84 -3.77
C VAL A 30 -16.84 -22.68 -4.74
N LYS A 31 -17.28 -23.89 -4.34
CA LYS A 31 -18.15 -24.75 -5.15
C LYS A 31 -19.45 -24.05 -5.55
N ALA A 32 -20.07 -23.31 -4.63
CA ALA A 32 -21.25 -22.51 -4.93
C ALA A 32 -20.95 -21.38 -5.94
N ALA A 33 -19.79 -20.71 -5.82
CA ALA A 33 -19.41 -19.63 -6.73
C ALA A 33 -19.09 -20.12 -8.15
N ILE A 34 -18.65 -21.37 -8.32
CA ILE A 34 -18.33 -21.96 -9.62
C ILE A 34 -19.46 -22.82 -10.21
N ALA A 35 -20.53 -23.08 -9.46
CA ALA A 35 -21.58 -24.04 -9.85
C ALA A 35 -22.20 -23.74 -11.22
N ASP A 36 -22.46 -22.45 -11.49
CA ASP A 36 -23.07 -22.00 -12.75
C ASP A 36 -22.04 -21.59 -13.81
N PHE A 37 -20.75 -21.64 -13.49
CA PHE A 37 -19.69 -21.23 -14.41
C PHE A 37 -19.58 -22.25 -15.56
N LYS A 38 -19.69 -21.76 -16.79
CA LYS A 38 -19.54 -22.58 -18.00
C LYS A 38 -18.07 -22.61 -18.40
N GLY A 39 -17.36 -23.59 -17.87
CA GLY A 39 -15.93 -23.81 -18.09
C GLY A 39 -15.34 -24.65 -16.96
N GLN A 40 -14.02 -24.82 -16.97
CA GLN A 40 -13.29 -25.48 -15.90
C GLN A 40 -12.49 -24.46 -15.07
N VAL A 41 -12.29 -24.77 -13.79
CA VAL A 41 -11.65 -23.89 -12.81
C VAL A 41 -10.53 -24.63 -12.10
N TRP A 42 -9.38 -23.99 -11.99
CA TRP A 42 -8.21 -24.45 -11.25
C TRP A 42 -7.79 -23.39 -10.25
N ILE A 43 -7.56 -23.82 -9.02
CA ILE A 43 -7.27 -22.95 -7.89
C ILE A 43 -6.16 -23.60 -7.07
N HIS A 44 -5.15 -22.81 -6.75
CA HIS A 44 -4.32 -23.09 -5.59
C HIS A 44 -4.01 -21.77 -4.90
N ALA A 45 -4.10 -21.76 -3.57
CA ALA A 45 -3.77 -20.59 -2.79
C ALA A 45 -3.25 -21.00 -1.42
N LYS A 46 -2.33 -20.20 -0.90
CA LYS A 46 -1.65 -20.41 0.37
C LYS A 46 -1.56 -19.10 1.13
N ASN A 47 -1.92 -19.12 2.39
CA ASN A 47 -1.54 -18.10 3.34
C ASN A 47 -0.10 -18.35 3.79
N LEU A 48 0.80 -17.42 3.49
CA LEU A 48 2.22 -17.57 3.85
C LEU A 48 2.48 -17.42 5.34
N ASP A 49 1.59 -16.78 6.07
CA ASP A 49 1.74 -16.50 7.49
C ASP A 49 1.24 -17.69 8.34
N SER A 50 0.11 -18.29 7.97
CA SER A 50 -0.46 -19.44 8.70
C SER A 50 -0.14 -20.80 8.09
N GLY A 51 0.30 -20.85 6.83
CA GLY A 51 0.49 -22.08 6.08
C GLY A 51 -0.82 -22.72 5.56
N ALA A 52 -1.99 -22.11 5.82
CA ALA A 52 -3.27 -22.63 5.36
C ALA A 52 -3.35 -22.64 3.82
N ILE A 53 -3.87 -23.72 3.25
CA ILE A 53 -3.93 -23.94 1.80
C ILE A 53 -5.37 -24.26 1.38
N TYR A 54 -5.77 -23.73 0.23
CA TYR A 54 -6.94 -24.20 -0.52
C TYR A 54 -6.51 -24.62 -1.92
N SER A 55 -7.01 -25.76 -2.38
CA SER A 55 -6.68 -26.30 -3.69
C SER A 55 -7.92 -26.93 -4.32
N LEU A 56 -8.16 -26.59 -5.59
CA LEU A 56 -9.14 -27.23 -6.47
C LEU A 56 -8.42 -27.49 -7.79
N ASN A 57 -8.21 -28.77 -8.13
CA ASN A 57 -7.41 -29.18 -9.29
C ASN A 57 -5.98 -28.58 -9.31
N GLY A 58 -5.44 -28.16 -8.16
CA GLY A 58 -4.21 -27.35 -8.11
C GLY A 58 -2.94 -28.05 -8.60
N ASP A 59 -2.95 -29.38 -8.70
CA ASP A 59 -1.90 -30.24 -9.22
C ASP A 59 -2.06 -30.56 -10.72
N GLN A 60 -3.19 -30.19 -11.33
CA GLN A 60 -3.44 -30.41 -12.74
C GLN A 60 -2.80 -29.32 -13.60
N ARG A 61 -2.25 -29.72 -14.74
CA ARG A 61 -1.64 -28.80 -15.69
C ARG A 61 -2.69 -27.93 -16.38
N VAL A 62 -2.38 -26.64 -16.50
CA VAL A 62 -3.19 -25.64 -17.20
C VAL A 62 -2.34 -24.93 -18.25
N ARG A 63 -3.01 -24.36 -19.25
CA ARG A 63 -2.38 -23.39 -20.15
C ARG A 63 -2.07 -22.15 -19.32
N THR A 64 -0.88 -21.61 -19.46
CA THR A 64 -0.48 -20.43 -18.68
C THR A 64 -0.97 -19.12 -19.29
N ALA A 65 -1.12 -19.10 -20.63
CA ALA A 65 -1.21 -17.83 -21.37
C ALA A 65 -0.08 -16.88 -20.89
N SER A 66 -0.37 -15.58 -20.75
CA SER A 66 0.65 -14.61 -20.34
C SER A 66 1.16 -14.76 -18.90
N THR A 67 0.65 -15.67 -18.08
CA THR A 67 1.24 -15.92 -16.75
C THR A 67 2.61 -16.59 -16.84
N ILE A 68 2.95 -17.20 -18.00
CA ILE A 68 4.32 -17.71 -18.27
C ILE A 68 5.38 -16.61 -18.26
N LYS A 69 4.99 -15.34 -18.37
CA LYS A 69 5.94 -14.22 -18.30
C LYS A 69 6.58 -14.10 -16.91
N LEU A 70 5.96 -14.69 -15.88
CA LEU A 70 6.52 -14.76 -14.53
C LEU A 70 7.83 -15.57 -14.49
N PRO A 71 7.89 -16.87 -14.88
CA PRO A 71 9.16 -17.59 -14.94
C PRO A 71 10.15 -17.02 -15.98
N ILE A 72 9.67 -16.38 -17.06
CA ILE A 72 10.56 -15.69 -18.01
C ILE A 72 11.30 -14.53 -17.31
N MET A 73 10.60 -13.73 -16.51
CA MET A 73 11.22 -12.69 -15.69
C MET A 73 12.23 -13.29 -14.69
N VAL A 74 11.88 -14.38 -14.01
CA VAL A 74 12.78 -15.06 -13.06
C VAL A 74 14.07 -15.53 -13.74
N ALA A 75 13.96 -16.10 -14.94
CA ALA A 75 15.12 -16.51 -15.73
C ALA A 75 15.96 -15.31 -16.19
N ALA A 76 15.34 -14.22 -16.63
CA ALA A 76 16.06 -12.99 -17.00
C ALA A 76 16.86 -12.41 -15.83
N PHE A 77 16.24 -12.26 -14.65
CA PHE A 77 16.95 -11.84 -13.44
C PHE A 77 18.08 -12.80 -13.06
N GLY A 78 17.82 -14.10 -13.21
CA GLY A 78 18.81 -15.14 -12.98
C GLY A 78 20.05 -15.00 -13.88
N LEU A 79 19.86 -14.92 -15.19
CA LEU A 79 20.94 -14.78 -16.16
C LEU A 79 21.72 -13.47 -15.98
N VAL A 80 21.06 -12.39 -15.56
CA VAL A 80 21.75 -11.14 -15.24
C VAL A 80 22.59 -11.27 -13.97
N ALA A 81 22.06 -11.92 -12.93
CA ALA A 81 22.82 -12.18 -11.70
C ALA A 81 24.02 -13.11 -11.95
N ASP A 82 23.87 -14.07 -12.86
CA ASP A 82 24.93 -14.99 -13.28
C ASP A 82 25.96 -14.33 -14.23
N GLY A 83 25.78 -13.04 -14.57
CA GLY A 83 26.67 -12.28 -15.46
C GLY A 83 26.58 -12.66 -16.94
N LYS A 84 25.61 -13.49 -17.33
CA LYS A 84 25.40 -13.95 -18.72
C LYS A 84 24.65 -12.94 -19.59
N LEU A 85 23.83 -12.09 -18.97
CA LEU A 85 23.15 -10.97 -19.60
C LEU A 85 23.38 -9.69 -18.77
N LYS A 86 23.11 -8.53 -19.36
CA LYS A 86 23.10 -7.24 -18.67
C LYS A 86 21.75 -6.57 -18.86
N TRP A 87 21.31 -5.86 -17.82
CA TRP A 87 20.08 -5.06 -17.91
C TRP A 87 20.10 -4.01 -19.02
N THR A 88 21.30 -3.56 -19.41
CA THR A 88 21.54 -2.57 -20.46
C THR A 88 21.69 -3.17 -21.85
N ASP A 89 21.61 -4.49 -22.00
CA ASP A 89 21.67 -5.12 -23.33
C ASP A 89 20.53 -4.59 -24.21
N GLU A 90 20.87 -4.15 -25.41
CA GLU A 90 19.92 -3.58 -26.37
C GLU A 90 19.22 -4.69 -27.16
N LEU A 91 17.90 -4.70 -27.12
CA LEU A 91 17.04 -5.55 -27.91
C LEU A 91 16.44 -4.73 -29.04
N THR A 92 16.74 -5.12 -30.29
CA THR A 92 16.19 -4.46 -31.47
C THR A 92 14.81 -5.00 -31.79
N LEU A 93 13.82 -4.11 -31.76
CA LEU A 93 12.49 -4.33 -32.30
C LEU A 93 12.59 -4.36 -33.83
N THR A 94 12.09 -5.43 -34.45
CA THR A 94 11.94 -5.51 -35.90
C THR A 94 10.50 -5.83 -36.27
N GLU A 95 10.08 -5.47 -37.49
CA GLU A 95 8.73 -5.77 -37.98
C GLU A 95 8.39 -7.27 -37.84
N ALA A 96 9.34 -8.16 -38.17
CA ALA A 96 9.17 -9.61 -38.06
C ALA A 96 8.95 -10.10 -36.62
N LYS A 97 9.34 -9.31 -35.61
CA LYS A 97 9.19 -9.67 -34.18
C LYS A 97 7.91 -9.11 -33.56
N LYS A 98 7.21 -8.20 -34.25
CA LYS A 98 5.96 -7.63 -33.77
C LYS A 98 4.87 -8.70 -33.78
N VAL A 99 4.17 -8.80 -32.67
CA VAL A 99 3.05 -9.73 -32.51
C VAL A 99 1.85 -9.00 -31.93
N SER A 100 0.66 -9.41 -32.36
CA SER A 100 -0.61 -8.83 -31.93
C SER A 100 -0.99 -9.23 -30.50
N GLY A 101 -2.04 -8.59 -29.97
CA GLY A 101 -2.56 -8.83 -28.63
C GLY A 101 -2.15 -7.73 -27.65
N ALA A 102 -1.82 -8.10 -26.41
CA ALA A 102 -1.48 -7.14 -25.37
C ALA A 102 -0.09 -6.52 -25.59
N GLY A 103 0.03 -5.22 -25.27
CA GLY A 103 1.28 -4.47 -25.37
C GLY A 103 1.12 -3.16 -26.14
N ILE A 104 2.22 -2.45 -26.29
CA ILE A 104 2.33 -1.23 -27.08
C ILE A 104 3.49 -1.27 -28.06
N LEU A 105 4.49 -2.14 -27.87
CA LEU A 105 5.68 -2.15 -28.72
C LEU A 105 5.40 -2.48 -30.19
N PHE A 106 4.30 -3.16 -30.51
CA PHE A 106 3.94 -3.41 -31.91
C PHE A 106 3.60 -2.12 -32.68
N GLU A 107 3.23 -1.03 -31.98
CA GLU A 107 2.95 0.29 -32.58
C GLU A 107 4.23 1.09 -32.88
N PHE A 108 5.38 0.68 -32.33
CA PHE A 108 6.62 1.45 -32.42
C PHE A 108 7.40 1.11 -33.69
N HIS A 109 8.23 2.03 -34.17
CA HIS A 109 8.90 1.90 -35.47
C HIS A 109 9.93 0.75 -35.50
N ASP A 110 10.15 0.18 -36.69
CA ASP A 110 11.21 -0.79 -36.97
C ASP A 110 12.59 -0.23 -36.57
N GLY A 111 13.46 -1.10 -36.06
CA GLY A 111 14.81 -0.75 -35.62
C GLY A 111 14.90 -0.05 -34.26
N LEU A 112 13.78 0.22 -33.57
CA LEU A 112 13.80 0.76 -32.22
C LEU A 112 14.61 -0.17 -31.29
N LYS A 113 15.52 0.41 -30.52
CA LYS A 113 16.27 -0.30 -29.49
C LYS A 113 15.67 -0.04 -28.12
N ILE A 114 15.43 -1.11 -27.37
CA ILE A 114 14.99 -1.06 -25.98
C ILE A 114 15.92 -1.89 -25.12
N THR A 115 16.12 -1.51 -23.86
CA THR A 115 16.96 -2.32 -22.97
C THR A 115 16.23 -3.60 -22.55
N LEU A 116 16.97 -4.66 -22.21
CA LEU A 116 16.43 -5.87 -21.59
C LEU A 116 15.58 -5.52 -20.35
N ARG A 117 16.03 -4.56 -19.55
CA ARG A 117 15.31 -4.07 -18.37
C ARG A 117 13.94 -3.50 -18.73
N ASP A 118 13.86 -2.64 -19.73
CA ASP A 118 12.59 -2.05 -20.17
C ASP A 118 11.67 -3.08 -20.80
N ALA A 119 12.21 -4.00 -21.60
CA ALA A 119 11.45 -5.09 -22.19
C ALA A 119 10.83 -6.00 -21.12
N VAL A 120 11.57 -6.37 -20.06
CA VAL A 120 11.03 -7.13 -18.92
C VAL A 120 9.94 -6.34 -18.18
N HIS A 121 10.10 -5.02 -18.02
CA HIS A 121 9.08 -4.18 -17.38
C HIS A 121 7.78 -4.14 -18.20
N LEU A 122 7.86 -3.95 -19.52
CA LEU A 122 6.69 -3.95 -20.40
C LEU A 122 6.02 -5.34 -20.46
N MET A 123 6.83 -6.40 -20.53
CA MET A 123 6.39 -7.80 -20.48
C MET A 123 5.54 -8.10 -19.24
N ILE A 124 5.88 -7.52 -18.09
CA ILE A 124 5.13 -7.75 -16.84
C ILE A 124 3.99 -6.76 -16.66
N THR A 125 4.25 -5.45 -16.72
CA THR A 125 3.30 -4.41 -16.28
C THR A 125 2.09 -4.22 -17.19
N ILE A 126 2.25 -4.44 -18.49
CA ILE A 126 1.16 -4.34 -19.50
C ILE A 126 1.10 -5.59 -20.38
N SER A 127 1.73 -6.69 -19.93
CA SER A 127 1.72 -7.97 -20.62
C SER A 127 2.15 -7.90 -22.09
N ASP A 128 3.10 -7.03 -22.44
CA ASP A 128 3.47 -6.79 -23.83
C ASP A 128 4.00 -8.05 -24.52
N ASN A 129 3.33 -8.49 -25.59
CA ASN A 129 3.66 -9.72 -26.33
C ASN A 129 4.94 -9.57 -27.15
N THR A 130 5.14 -8.43 -27.79
CA THR A 130 6.36 -8.14 -28.56
C THR A 130 7.57 -8.05 -27.63
N ALA A 131 7.44 -7.39 -26.48
CA ALA A 131 8.47 -7.37 -25.45
C ALA A 131 8.80 -8.78 -24.95
N THR A 132 7.79 -9.64 -24.79
CA THR A 132 7.99 -11.04 -24.38
C THR A 132 8.85 -11.80 -25.38
N ASN A 133 8.57 -11.64 -26.67
CA ASN A 133 9.34 -12.29 -27.73
C ASN A 133 10.78 -11.75 -27.79
N LEU A 134 10.97 -10.43 -27.62
CA LEU A 134 12.30 -9.84 -27.52
C LEU A 134 13.09 -10.38 -26.32
N VAL A 135 12.46 -10.53 -25.16
CA VAL A 135 13.10 -11.15 -23.99
C VAL A 135 13.42 -12.62 -24.26
N LEU A 136 12.52 -13.38 -24.90
CA LEU A 136 12.76 -14.78 -25.26
C LEU A 136 13.79 -14.96 -26.38
N ASP A 137 14.11 -13.95 -27.18
CA ASP A 137 15.26 -14.00 -28.09
C ASP A 137 16.58 -14.04 -27.32
N ALA A 138 16.66 -13.28 -26.21
CA ALA A 138 17.87 -13.20 -25.38
C ALA A 138 17.95 -14.33 -24.34
N VAL A 139 16.83 -14.66 -23.71
CA VAL A 139 16.75 -15.66 -22.64
C VAL A 139 16.54 -17.06 -23.22
N THR A 140 15.75 -17.22 -24.28
CA THR A 140 15.24 -18.51 -24.81
C THR A 140 14.29 -19.24 -23.87
N ALA A 141 13.41 -20.08 -24.44
CA ALA A 141 12.48 -20.89 -23.65
C ALA A 141 13.19 -22.03 -22.89
N ASP A 142 14.30 -22.55 -23.42
CA ASP A 142 15.09 -23.61 -22.77
C ASP A 142 15.80 -23.10 -21.51
N GLU A 143 16.42 -21.91 -21.50
CA GLU A 143 17.03 -21.37 -20.26
C GLU A 143 15.97 -21.09 -19.18
N VAL A 144 14.76 -20.67 -19.57
CA VAL A 144 13.65 -20.56 -18.62
C VAL A 144 13.39 -21.92 -17.98
N ASN A 145 13.33 -22.99 -18.77
CA ASN A 145 13.10 -24.34 -18.28
C ASN A 145 14.25 -24.84 -17.40
N VAL A 146 15.51 -24.61 -17.79
CA VAL A 146 16.70 -24.93 -16.99
C VAL A 146 16.64 -24.24 -15.62
N ARG A 147 16.25 -22.95 -15.59
CA ARG A 147 16.09 -22.23 -14.33
C ARG A 147 14.96 -22.81 -13.48
N MET A 148 13.83 -23.16 -14.11
CA MET A 148 12.70 -23.75 -13.40
C MET A 148 13.05 -25.14 -12.85
N ASP A 149 13.84 -25.94 -13.57
CA ASP A 149 14.37 -27.22 -13.13
C ASP A 149 15.28 -27.07 -11.92
N ALA A 150 16.21 -26.11 -11.97
CA ALA A 150 17.11 -25.82 -10.84
C ALA A 150 16.35 -25.38 -9.57
N LEU A 151 15.16 -24.78 -9.74
CA LEU A 151 14.28 -24.40 -8.64
C LEU A 151 13.31 -25.52 -8.21
N GLY A 152 13.34 -26.67 -8.89
CA GLY A 152 12.55 -27.86 -8.56
C GLY A 152 11.16 -27.94 -9.21
N PHE A 153 10.85 -27.11 -10.21
CA PHE A 153 9.56 -27.10 -10.89
C PHE A 153 9.58 -28.00 -12.12
N LYS A 154 8.69 -29.00 -12.17
CA LYS A 154 8.67 -30.02 -13.23
C LYS A 154 7.61 -29.75 -14.29
N ASN A 155 6.54 -29.06 -13.92
CA ASN A 155 5.40 -28.80 -14.80
C ASN A 155 5.41 -27.37 -15.35
N LEU A 156 6.12 -26.44 -14.73
CA LEU A 156 6.27 -25.06 -15.13
C LEU A 156 7.28 -24.96 -16.29
N ARG A 157 6.74 -24.95 -17.51
CA ARG A 157 7.52 -24.93 -18.75
C ARG A 157 7.14 -23.77 -19.65
N SER A 158 8.16 -23.05 -20.11
CA SER A 158 8.08 -22.18 -21.28
C SER A 158 8.24 -23.05 -22.52
N LEU A 159 7.24 -23.04 -23.40
CA LEU A 159 7.16 -24.00 -24.49
C LEU A 159 7.60 -23.38 -25.82
N ARG A 160 7.23 -22.12 -26.09
CA ARG A 160 7.59 -21.40 -27.32
C ARG A 160 7.28 -19.91 -27.20
N LYS A 161 7.65 -19.13 -28.23
CA LYS A 161 7.32 -17.70 -28.33
C LYS A 161 5.83 -17.45 -28.57
N ILE A 162 5.41 -16.21 -28.31
CA ILE A 162 4.08 -15.72 -28.68
C ILE A 162 3.97 -15.71 -30.20
N GLY A 163 2.88 -16.24 -30.75
CA GLY A 163 2.68 -16.34 -32.21
C GLY A 163 3.32 -17.55 -32.88
N GLY A 164 4.30 -18.21 -32.23
CA GLY A 164 4.98 -19.41 -32.74
C GLY A 164 6.49 -19.25 -32.88
N GLY A 165 7.21 -20.36 -33.08
CA GLY A 165 8.67 -20.40 -33.17
C GLY A 165 9.38 -20.36 -31.81
N GLY A 166 10.67 -20.68 -31.82
CA GLY A 166 11.49 -20.72 -30.61
C GLY A 166 11.04 -21.80 -29.63
N GLU A 167 10.54 -22.92 -30.16
CA GLU A 167 10.13 -24.09 -29.41
C GLU A 167 11.28 -24.58 -28.50
N SER A 168 10.98 -24.78 -27.22
CA SER A 168 11.87 -25.44 -26.28
C SER A 168 11.86 -26.95 -26.50
N LYS A 169 12.80 -27.66 -25.91
CA LYS A 169 12.80 -29.14 -25.91
C LYS A 169 11.51 -29.70 -25.29
N ALA A 170 10.98 -29.02 -24.28
CA ALA A 170 9.72 -29.37 -23.63
C ALA A 170 8.48 -29.19 -24.53
N PHE A 171 8.59 -28.48 -25.66
CA PHE A 171 7.49 -28.36 -26.63
C PHE A 171 7.08 -29.73 -27.21
N SER A 172 8.07 -30.59 -27.44
CA SER A 172 7.88 -31.93 -28.02
C SER A 172 7.62 -33.02 -26.98
N ASP A 173 7.66 -32.69 -25.69
CA ASP A 173 7.39 -33.67 -24.63
C ASP A 173 5.94 -34.17 -24.70
N ALA A 174 5.75 -35.46 -24.42
CA ALA A 174 4.42 -36.06 -24.30
C ALA A 174 3.56 -35.36 -23.23
N LEU A 175 4.20 -34.72 -22.23
CA LEU A 175 3.53 -33.93 -21.19
C LEU A 175 2.89 -32.65 -21.73
N ASN A 176 3.31 -32.15 -22.90
CA ASN A 176 2.67 -31.03 -23.60
C ASN A 176 1.40 -31.44 -24.38
N LYS A 177 0.84 -32.63 -24.13
CA LYS A 177 -0.46 -33.04 -24.65
C LYS A 177 -1.54 -32.95 -23.59
N ARG A 178 -2.67 -32.36 -23.97
CA ARG A 178 -3.90 -32.28 -23.18
C ARG A 178 -4.80 -33.48 -23.49
N ALA A 179 -5.78 -33.72 -22.62
CA ALA A 179 -6.74 -34.82 -22.79
C ALA A 179 -7.57 -34.71 -24.08
N ASP A 180 -7.77 -33.49 -24.58
CA ASP A 180 -8.46 -33.20 -25.85
C ASP A 180 -7.54 -33.29 -27.09
N GLY A 181 -6.29 -33.74 -26.92
CA GLY A 181 -5.30 -33.87 -27.99
C GLY A 181 -4.57 -32.57 -28.35
N SER A 182 -5.02 -31.42 -27.84
CA SER A 182 -4.36 -30.13 -28.05
C SER A 182 -3.09 -29.98 -27.19
N THR A 183 -2.31 -28.92 -27.43
CA THR A 183 -1.12 -28.59 -26.61
C THR A 183 -1.44 -27.50 -25.60
N TYR A 184 -0.53 -27.28 -24.63
CA TYR A 184 -0.71 -26.20 -23.66
C TYR A 184 -0.39 -24.80 -24.21
N GLY A 185 -0.01 -24.68 -25.48
CA GLY A 185 0.25 -23.42 -26.15
C GLY A 185 1.67 -22.90 -25.90
N ILE A 186 1.78 -21.68 -25.37
CA ILE A 186 3.08 -21.01 -25.14
C ILE A 186 3.76 -21.45 -23.83
N GLY A 187 3.01 -22.06 -22.92
CA GLY A 187 3.53 -22.53 -21.65
C GLY A 187 2.53 -23.40 -20.90
N MET A 188 3.06 -24.23 -20.02
CA MET A 188 2.26 -25.05 -19.10
C MET A 188 2.77 -24.87 -17.67
N SER A 189 1.86 -25.08 -16.71
CA SER A 189 2.18 -25.16 -15.29
C SER A 189 1.02 -25.77 -14.53
N THR A 190 1.20 -26.02 -13.23
CA THR A 190 0.10 -26.26 -12.29
C THR A 190 -0.09 -25.02 -11.41
N PRO A 191 -1.32 -24.72 -10.94
CA PRO A 191 -1.53 -23.68 -9.95
C PRO A 191 -0.63 -23.82 -8.72
N GLN A 192 -0.37 -25.05 -8.27
CA GLN A 192 0.51 -25.34 -7.14
C GLN A 192 1.96 -24.90 -7.39
N GLU A 193 2.54 -25.18 -8.57
CA GLU A 193 3.90 -24.75 -8.88
C GLU A 193 4.00 -23.23 -9.04
N MET A 194 2.98 -22.57 -9.58
CA MET A 194 2.94 -21.11 -9.66
C MET A 194 2.89 -20.45 -8.27
N VAL A 195 2.10 -20.98 -7.34
CA VAL A 195 2.10 -20.52 -5.94
C VAL A 195 3.44 -20.79 -5.27
N ALA A 196 4.05 -21.95 -5.49
CA ALA A 196 5.36 -22.27 -4.93
C ALA A 196 6.47 -21.36 -5.48
N LEU A 197 6.41 -20.95 -6.76
CA LEU A 197 7.32 -19.96 -7.34
C LEU A 197 7.16 -18.59 -6.66
N LEU A 198 5.93 -18.14 -6.43
CA LEU A 198 5.65 -16.88 -5.74
C LEU A 198 5.97 -16.92 -4.24
N GLU A 199 5.86 -18.08 -3.59
CA GLU A 199 6.33 -18.27 -2.22
C GLU A 199 7.85 -18.12 -2.12
N LYS A 200 8.60 -18.76 -3.03
CA LYS A 200 10.05 -18.56 -3.14
C LYS A 200 10.41 -17.10 -3.46
N LEU A 201 9.61 -16.43 -4.30
CA LEU A 201 9.77 -15.00 -4.59
C LEU A 201 9.63 -14.16 -3.31
N GLU A 202 8.56 -14.35 -2.54
CA GLU A 202 8.33 -13.61 -1.30
C GLU A 202 9.41 -13.85 -0.24
N ARG A 203 9.99 -15.06 -0.21
CA ARG A 203 11.11 -15.40 0.70
C ARG A 203 12.48 -14.95 0.22
N GLY A 204 12.60 -14.41 -1.00
CA GLY A 204 13.90 -13.98 -1.53
C GLY A 204 14.77 -15.09 -2.13
N GLU A 205 14.17 -16.25 -2.46
CA GLU A 205 14.88 -17.50 -2.77
C GLU A 205 15.07 -17.78 -4.27
N LEU A 206 14.56 -16.93 -5.17
CA LEU A 206 14.60 -17.21 -6.62
C LEU A 206 15.95 -16.89 -7.28
N VAL A 207 16.57 -15.79 -6.86
CA VAL A 207 17.84 -15.28 -7.39
C VAL A 207 18.65 -14.70 -6.24
N SER A 208 18.13 -13.64 -5.64
CA SER A 208 18.60 -13.03 -4.39
C SER A 208 17.42 -12.31 -3.71
N PRO A 209 17.55 -11.89 -2.44
CA PRO A 209 16.56 -11.06 -1.78
C PRO A 209 16.27 -9.74 -2.53
N GLU A 210 17.29 -9.08 -3.07
CA GLU A 210 17.19 -7.81 -3.79
C GLU A 210 16.47 -7.99 -5.12
N ALA A 211 16.86 -9.00 -5.89
CA ALA A 211 16.21 -9.35 -7.15
C ALA A 211 14.73 -9.70 -6.94
N SER A 212 14.43 -10.43 -5.85
CA SER A 212 13.06 -10.78 -5.50
C SER A 212 12.22 -9.56 -5.12
N LYS A 213 12.79 -8.64 -4.33
CA LYS A 213 12.15 -7.36 -4.00
C LYS A 213 11.88 -6.52 -5.26
N GLU A 214 12.80 -6.51 -6.21
CA GLU A 214 12.63 -5.81 -7.50
C GLU A 214 11.52 -6.45 -8.34
N MET A 215 11.52 -7.78 -8.48
CA MET A 215 10.47 -8.53 -9.18
C MET A 215 9.08 -8.30 -8.57
N ILE A 216 8.96 -8.30 -7.24
CA ILE A 216 7.72 -7.95 -6.53
C ILE A 216 7.31 -6.50 -6.84
N ALA A 217 8.25 -5.56 -6.84
CA ALA A 217 7.96 -4.17 -7.17
C ALA A 217 7.46 -3.99 -8.62
N ILE A 218 7.97 -4.79 -9.56
CA ILE A 218 7.48 -4.82 -10.95
C ILE A 218 6.05 -5.39 -11.00
N LEU A 219 5.78 -6.51 -10.31
CA LEU A 219 4.45 -7.12 -10.24
C LEU A 219 3.40 -6.20 -9.58
N LYS A 220 3.79 -5.38 -8.59
CA LYS A 220 2.91 -4.36 -7.97
C LYS A 220 2.51 -3.23 -8.93
N ARG A 221 3.20 -3.09 -10.07
CA ARG A 221 2.91 -2.10 -11.13
C ARG A 221 2.11 -2.67 -12.30
N GLN A 222 1.61 -3.91 -12.18
CA GLN A 222 0.66 -4.49 -13.13
C GLN A 222 -0.50 -3.54 -13.37
N GLN A 223 -0.92 -3.37 -14.62
CA GLN A 223 -2.02 -2.47 -14.98
C GLN A 223 -3.35 -3.21 -15.23
N PHE A 224 -3.29 -4.51 -15.53
CA PHE A 224 -4.50 -5.32 -15.72
C PHE A 224 -5.04 -5.82 -14.37
N HIS A 225 -6.18 -5.26 -13.97
CA HIS A 225 -6.82 -5.54 -12.68
C HIS A 225 -8.25 -6.08 -12.79
N ASP A 226 -8.76 -6.42 -13.98
CA ASP A 226 -10.17 -6.82 -14.14
C ASP A 226 -10.54 -8.17 -13.48
N GLY A 227 -9.53 -8.98 -13.12
CA GLY A 227 -9.63 -10.23 -12.37
C GLY A 227 -9.51 -10.04 -10.86
N ALA A 228 -8.48 -10.63 -10.23
CA ALA A 228 -8.32 -10.62 -8.78
C ALA A 228 -8.19 -9.20 -8.20
N GLY A 229 -7.69 -8.25 -9.00
CA GLY A 229 -7.51 -6.85 -8.63
C GLY A 229 -8.75 -5.95 -8.74
N ARG A 230 -9.89 -6.47 -9.20
CA ARG A 230 -11.04 -5.64 -9.64
C ARG A 230 -11.59 -4.74 -8.54
N ASN A 231 -11.50 -5.20 -7.29
CA ASN A 231 -12.10 -4.56 -6.13
C ASN A 231 -11.07 -3.95 -5.14
N LEU A 232 -9.83 -3.66 -5.56
CA LEU A 232 -8.74 -3.08 -4.73
C LEU A 232 -9.03 -1.72 -4.09
N GLY A 233 -10.10 -1.04 -4.51
CA GLY A 233 -10.59 0.20 -3.88
C GLY A 233 -11.95 0.09 -3.18
N ARG A 234 -12.57 -1.10 -3.18
CA ARG A 234 -13.92 -1.34 -2.66
C ARG A 234 -13.89 -2.41 -1.57
N ARG A 235 -14.11 -3.67 -1.94
CA ARG A 235 -14.13 -4.81 -1.01
C ARG A 235 -12.74 -5.20 -0.52
N LEU A 236 -11.70 -5.00 -1.34
CA LEU A 236 -10.30 -5.28 -1.00
C LEU A 236 -9.57 -4.00 -0.54
N LYS A 237 -10.23 -3.17 0.26
CA LYS A 237 -9.64 -1.90 0.74
C LYS A 237 -8.43 -2.17 1.63
N GLY A 238 -7.30 -1.53 1.30
CA GLY A 238 -6.04 -1.70 2.03
C GLY A 238 -5.28 -2.98 1.65
N VAL A 239 -5.75 -3.69 0.62
CA VAL A 239 -5.01 -4.79 0.02
C VAL A 239 -4.10 -4.23 -1.07
N THR A 240 -2.84 -4.62 -1.07
CA THR A 240 -1.94 -4.41 -2.21
C THR A 240 -1.84 -5.71 -3.00
N ILE A 241 -1.87 -5.62 -4.32
CA ILE A 241 -1.70 -6.79 -5.20
C ILE A 241 -0.33 -6.73 -5.88
N ALA A 242 0.32 -7.88 -6.02
CA ALA A 242 1.44 -8.08 -6.94
C ALA A 242 1.07 -9.28 -7.82
N ASN A 243 0.73 -9.06 -9.09
CA ASN A 243 0.18 -10.14 -9.92
C ASN A 243 0.61 -10.10 -11.40
N LYS A 244 0.41 -11.25 -12.05
CA LYS A 244 0.46 -11.41 -13.50
C LYS A 244 -0.82 -12.06 -13.99
N THR A 245 -1.42 -11.44 -15.00
CA THR A 245 -2.64 -11.93 -15.66
C THR A 245 -2.31 -12.74 -16.93
N GLY A 246 -3.26 -13.58 -17.36
CA GLY A 246 -3.23 -14.32 -18.60
C GLY A 246 -4.61 -14.42 -19.24
N ALA A 247 -4.67 -14.33 -20.56
CA ALA A 247 -5.92 -14.43 -21.30
C ALA A 247 -5.71 -15.12 -22.66
N LEU A 248 -6.63 -15.98 -23.05
CA LEU A 248 -6.85 -16.53 -24.40
C LEU A 248 -8.37 -16.55 -24.64
N ASP A 249 -8.85 -16.84 -25.85
CA ASP A 249 -10.28 -16.79 -26.17
C ASP A 249 -11.19 -17.46 -25.13
N ALA A 250 -10.85 -18.68 -24.72
CA ALA A 250 -11.60 -19.47 -23.73
C ALA A 250 -11.01 -19.47 -22.31
N LEU A 251 -9.96 -18.68 -22.03
CA LEU A 251 -9.18 -18.75 -20.78
C LEU A 251 -8.96 -17.40 -20.13
N ARG A 252 -9.12 -17.32 -18.80
CA ARG A 252 -8.62 -16.21 -17.98
C ARG A 252 -7.82 -16.75 -16.80
N SER A 253 -6.71 -16.12 -16.49
CA SER A 253 -5.84 -16.48 -15.36
C SER A 253 -5.33 -15.23 -14.64
N ASP A 254 -5.21 -15.33 -13.32
CA ASP A 254 -4.62 -14.31 -12.46
C ASP A 254 -3.83 -15.02 -11.36
N ILE A 255 -2.54 -14.71 -11.26
CA ILE A 255 -1.60 -15.36 -10.35
C ILE A 255 -0.81 -14.27 -9.64
N GLY A 256 -0.76 -14.30 -8.32
CA GLY A 256 -0.15 -13.21 -7.57
C GLY A 256 -0.15 -13.36 -6.06
N ILE A 257 0.18 -12.26 -5.39
CA ILE A 257 0.23 -12.11 -3.94
C ILE A 257 -0.72 -10.98 -3.54
N LEU A 258 -1.66 -11.29 -2.65
CA LEU A 258 -2.49 -10.31 -1.95
C LEU A 258 -1.85 -10.02 -0.61
N TYR A 259 -1.33 -8.80 -0.45
CA TYR A 259 -0.85 -8.27 0.82
C TYR A 259 -2.01 -7.61 1.54
N SER A 260 -2.51 -8.26 2.58
CA SER A 260 -3.60 -7.72 3.40
C SER A 260 -3.22 -7.70 4.88
N PRO A 261 -3.91 -6.90 5.72
CA PRO A 261 -3.74 -6.99 7.17
C PRO A 261 -4.10 -8.35 7.78
N ARG A 262 -4.83 -9.21 7.05
CA ARG A 262 -5.25 -10.55 7.49
C ARG A 262 -4.32 -11.67 7.03
N GLY A 263 -3.24 -11.27 6.36
CA GLY A 263 -2.18 -12.15 5.90
C GLY A 263 -1.82 -11.95 4.43
N ARG A 264 -0.70 -12.58 4.06
CA ARG A 264 -0.16 -12.63 2.70
C ARG A 264 -0.67 -13.89 2.01
N ILE A 265 -1.62 -13.71 1.09
CA ILE A 265 -2.20 -14.82 0.33
C ILE A 265 -1.55 -14.87 -1.05
N VAL A 266 -0.77 -15.91 -1.28
CA VAL A 266 -0.28 -16.26 -2.62
C VAL A 266 -1.34 -17.12 -3.29
N TYR A 267 -1.67 -16.83 -4.54
CA TYR A 267 -2.71 -17.53 -5.27
C TYR A 267 -2.36 -17.73 -6.74
N ALA A 268 -2.93 -18.78 -7.31
CA ALA A 268 -3.00 -19.03 -8.73
C ALA A 268 -4.43 -19.44 -9.09
N LEU A 269 -5.08 -18.65 -9.93
CA LEU A 269 -6.45 -18.86 -10.38
C LEU A 269 -6.47 -18.94 -11.90
N THR A 270 -7.07 -20.00 -12.44
CA THR A 270 -7.24 -20.17 -13.88
C THR A 270 -8.62 -20.71 -14.19
N THR A 271 -9.25 -20.12 -15.20
CA THR A 271 -10.47 -20.61 -15.84
C THR A 271 -10.17 -20.92 -17.29
N ASP A 272 -10.68 -22.03 -17.81
CA ASP A 272 -10.50 -22.45 -19.20
C ASP A 272 -11.79 -23.08 -19.74
N TYR A 273 -11.83 -23.39 -21.04
CA TYR A 273 -12.97 -24.03 -21.71
C TYR A 273 -14.27 -23.23 -21.60
N MET A 274 -14.18 -21.90 -21.51
CA MET A 274 -15.36 -21.05 -21.66
C MET A 274 -15.92 -21.19 -23.09
N PRO A 275 -17.23 -21.42 -23.26
CA PRO A 275 -17.82 -21.68 -24.57
C PRO A 275 -17.89 -20.43 -25.45
N GLU A 276 -18.03 -19.26 -24.83
CA GLU A 276 -18.16 -17.97 -25.52
C GLU A 276 -16.86 -17.18 -25.44
N ILE A 277 -16.48 -16.58 -26.57
CA ILE A 277 -15.33 -15.68 -26.66
C ILE A 277 -15.79 -14.29 -26.24
N ASP A 278 -15.26 -13.80 -25.12
CA ASP A 278 -15.57 -12.47 -24.60
C ASP A 278 -14.31 -11.76 -24.11
N TRP A 279 -13.86 -10.75 -24.85
CA TRP A 279 -12.69 -9.93 -24.51
C TRP A 279 -13.03 -8.67 -23.70
N SER A 280 -14.29 -8.49 -23.28
CA SER A 280 -14.71 -7.38 -22.44
C SER A 280 -14.16 -7.49 -21.01
N PRO A 281 -14.08 -6.36 -20.28
CA PRO A 281 -13.78 -6.39 -18.85
C PRO A 281 -14.80 -7.20 -18.03
N ASP A 282 -16.01 -7.41 -18.54
CA ASP A 282 -17.08 -8.17 -17.88
C ASP A 282 -17.09 -9.66 -18.25
N ASN A 283 -16.00 -10.15 -18.88
CA ASN A 283 -15.82 -11.57 -19.16
C ASN A 283 -16.16 -12.43 -17.90
N PRO A 284 -17.00 -13.48 -18.04
CA PRO A 284 -17.43 -14.32 -16.92
C PRO A 284 -16.27 -14.92 -16.11
N GLY A 285 -15.19 -15.30 -16.78
CA GLY A 285 -13.96 -15.77 -16.15
C GLY A 285 -13.32 -14.69 -15.29
N LEU A 286 -13.16 -13.46 -15.79
CA LEU A 286 -12.60 -12.34 -15.00
C LEU A 286 -13.45 -12.03 -13.76
N LEU A 287 -14.78 -12.00 -13.92
CA LEU A 287 -15.71 -11.81 -12.80
C LEU A 287 -15.58 -12.94 -11.77
N LEU A 288 -15.44 -14.18 -12.23
CA LEU A 288 -15.24 -15.32 -11.35
C LEU A 288 -13.88 -15.24 -10.63
N LEU A 289 -12.78 -14.94 -11.32
CA LEU A 289 -11.46 -14.76 -10.70
C LEU A 289 -11.49 -13.68 -9.61
N SER A 290 -12.20 -12.56 -9.86
CA SER A 290 -12.44 -11.52 -8.86
C SER A 290 -13.20 -12.05 -7.64
N ARG A 291 -14.27 -12.82 -7.87
CA ARG A 291 -15.05 -13.41 -6.77
C ARG A 291 -14.24 -14.43 -5.98
N LEU A 292 -13.47 -15.27 -6.65
CA LEU A 292 -12.63 -16.29 -6.03
C LEU A 292 -11.51 -15.66 -5.20
N SER A 293 -10.88 -14.57 -5.66
CA SER A 293 -9.84 -13.90 -4.87
C SER A 293 -10.40 -13.33 -3.56
N GLU A 294 -11.62 -12.80 -3.56
CA GLU A 294 -12.32 -12.39 -2.33
C GLU A 294 -12.59 -13.57 -1.40
N LEU A 295 -13.12 -14.68 -1.94
CA LEU A 295 -13.43 -15.88 -1.15
C LEU A 295 -12.18 -16.50 -0.54
N LEU A 296 -11.10 -16.60 -1.30
CA LEU A 296 -9.82 -17.11 -0.84
C LEU A 296 -9.19 -16.20 0.20
N LEU A 297 -9.20 -14.88 -0.02
CA LEU A 297 -8.77 -13.96 1.00
C LEU A 297 -9.61 -14.15 2.26
N ASP A 298 -10.92 -14.27 2.17
CA ASP A 298 -11.78 -14.48 3.34
C ASP A 298 -11.58 -15.81 4.06
N GLY A 299 -11.40 -16.90 3.33
CA GLY A 299 -11.34 -18.25 3.89
C GLY A 299 -9.94 -18.75 4.22
N LEU A 300 -8.88 -18.19 3.61
CA LEU A 300 -7.49 -18.52 3.90
C LEU A 300 -6.78 -17.50 4.78
N SER A 301 -7.33 -16.29 4.90
CA SER A 301 -6.85 -15.37 5.94
C SER A 301 -6.88 -16.08 7.28
N THR A 302 -5.85 -15.83 8.08
CA THR A 302 -5.92 -16.17 9.49
C THR A 302 -7.16 -15.45 10.02
N PRO A 303 -8.08 -16.14 10.74
CA PRO A 303 -9.11 -15.41 11.47
C PRO A 303 -8.38 -14.32 12.26
N LEU A 304 -8.86 -13.08 12.24
CA LEU A 304 -8.54 -12.20 13.37
C LEU A 304 -8.95 -13.01 14.61
N GLU A 305 -8.06 -13.20 15.57
CA GLU A 305 -8.36 -14.00 16.77
C GLU A 305 -9.79 -13.70 17.24
N THR A 306 -10.63 -14.72 17.21
CA THR A 306 -11.94 -14.70 17.83
C THR A 306 -11.83 -15.58 19.06
N LYS A 307 -12.08 -15.01 20.24
CA LYS A 307 -12.22 -15.76 21.49
C LYS A 307 -13.24 -16.91 21.31
N PRO A 308 -13.06 -18.08 21.94
CA PRO A 308 -14.05 -19.15 21.88
C PRO A 308 -15.36 -18.72 22.56
N VAL A 309 -16.49 -19.08 21.96
CA VAL A 309 -17.83 -19.01 22.57
C VAL A 309 -18.16 -20.40 23.12
N ALA A 310 -18.27 -20.51 24.44
CA ALA A 310 -18.82 -21.65 25.17
C ALA A 310 -20.37 -21.62 25.15
N PRO A 311 -21.07 -22.73 25.45
CA PRO A 311 -22.53 -22.85 25.25
C PRO A 311 -23.31 -21.81 26.07
N LYS A 312 -24.53 -21.48 25.60
CA LYS A 312 -25.46 -20.55 26.26
C LYS A 312 -25.44 -20.71 27.78
N GLN A 313 -24.87 -19.73 28.44
CA GLN A 313 -25.22 -19.35 29.79
C GLN A 313 -25.68 -17.91 29.73
N GLU A 314 -26.81 -17.64 30.36
CA GLU A 314 -27.47 -16.34 30.35
C GLU A 314 -26.55 -15.28 30.99
N GLY A 315 -26.09 -14.30 30.20
CA GLY A 315 -25.42 -13.09 30.67
C GLY A 315 -24.04 -12.81 30.03
N GLU A 316 -23.84 -11.56 29.55
CA GLU A 316 -22.57 -10.87 29.18
C GLU A 316 -22.02 -10.94 27.71
N PRO A 317 -21.18 -9.97 27.24
CA PRO A 317 -21.60 -8.67 26.68
C PRO A 317 -21.13 -8.45 25.22
N THR A 318 -21.78 -7.51 24.53
CA THR A 318 -21.64 -7.18 23.10
C THR A 318 -20.23 -6.82 22.62
N ALA A 319 -19.90 -7.21 21.37
CA ALA A 319 -18.67 -6.84 20.67
C ALA A 319 -18.46 -5.30 20.61
N LEU A 320 -17.21 -4.85 20.78
CA LEU A 320 -16.82 -3.44 20.80
C LEU A 320 -17.07 -2.77 19.43
N ASP A 321 -18.11 -1.94 19.33
CA ASP A 321 -18.42 -1.25 18.08
C ASP A 321 -17.32 -0.25 17.66
N LYS A 322 -17.30 0.09 16.36
CA LYS A 322 -16.30 0.98 15.77
C LYS A 322 -16.23 2.36 16.44
N LYS A 323 -17.36 2.94 16.81
CA LYS A 323 -17.40 4.27 17.43
C LYS A 323 -16.75 4.24 18.82
N ARG A 324 -16.97 3.16 19.57
CA ARG A 324 -16.35 2.93 20.87
C ARG A 324 -14.85 2.66 20.75
N PHE A 325 -14.41 1.91 19.74
CA PHE A 325 -12.98 1.73 19.46
C PHE A 325 -12.31 3.05 19.06
N ASP A 326 -12.88 3.82 18.12
CA ASP A 326 -12.32 5.11 17.68
C ASP A 326 -12.11 6.06 18.88
N ALA A 327 -13.02 6.00 19.88
CA ALA A 327 -12.90 6.78 21.12
C ALA A 327 -11.82 6.26 22.08
N ILE A 328 -11.48 4.96 22.04
CA ILE A 328 -10.39 4.37 22.81
C ILE A 328 -9.05 4.68 22.14
N GLU A 329 -8.93 4.45 20.81
CA GLU A 329 -7.74 4.79 20.02
C GLU A 329 -7.39 6.26 20.16
N GLY A 330 -8.39 7.15 20.05
CA GLY A 330 -8.19 8.59 20.24
C GLY A 330 -7.62 8.94 21.62
N ARG A 331 -8.16 8.36 22.70
CA ARG A 331 -7.65 8.59 24.07
C ARG A 331 -6.25 8.02 24.29
N PHE A 332 -5.97 6.86 23.70
CA PHE A 332 -4.66 6.23 23.77
C PHE A 332 -3.59 7.08 23.07
N HIS A 333 -3.83 7.52 21.82
CA HIS A 333 -2.85 8.31 21.06
C HIS A 333 -2.69 9.75 21.57
N ASP A 334 -3.74 10.34 22.15
CA ASP A 334 -3.64 11.60 22.88
C ASP A 334 -2.69 11.48 24.07
N ALA A 335 -2.89 10.45 24.91
CA ALA A 335 -1.99 10.17 26.03
C ALA A 335 -0.57 9.82 25.58
N LEU A 336 -0.42 9.12 24.45
CA LEU A 336 0.88 8.71 23.90
C LEU A 336 1.69 9.93 23.43
N GLY A 337 1.03 10.95 22.87
CA GLY A 337 1.67 12.21 22.49
C GLY A 337 2.30 12.91 23.69
N THR A 338 1.52 13.17 24.75
CA THR A 338 2.05 13.78 25.98
C THR A 338 3.12 12.90 26.63
N TYR A 339 2.95 11.58 26.59
CA TYR A 339 3.94 10.65 27.12
C TYR A 339 5.27 10.75 26.37
N ALA A 340 5.25 10.87 25.03
CA ALA A 340 6.44 11.06 24.21
C ALA A 340 7.19 12.35 24.57
N GLU A 341 6.48 13.45 24.78
CA GLU A 341 7.06 14.74 25.18
C GLU A 341 7.77 14.67 26.53
N LEU A 342 7.11 14.08 27.53
CA LEU A 342 7.65 13.92 28.88
C LEU A 342 8.85 12.97 28.90
N LEU A 343 8.79 11.88 28.12
CA LEU A 343 9.91 10.96 27.98
C LEU A 343 11.12 11.64 27.33
N LEU A 344 10.91 12.40 26.26
CA LEU A 344 11.99 13.16 25.63
C LEU A 344 12.62 14.15 26.62
N ALA A 345 11.79 14.91 27.35
CA ALA A 345 12.27 15.85 28.36
C ALA A 345 13.11 15.15 29.44
N ASN A 346 12.66 14.00 29.93
CA ASN A 346 13.37 13.20 30.93
C ASN A 346 14.69 12.62 30.39
N GLN A 347 14.70 12.15 29.14
CA GLN A 347 15.91 11.67 28.49
C GLN A 347 16.91 12.80 28.28
N LEU A 348 16.47 14.02 27.96
CA LEU A 348 17.34 15.19 27.86
C LEU A 348 17.94 15.61 29.20
N ILE A 349 17.18 15.54 30.30
CA ILE A 349 17.69 15.78 31.67
C ILE A 349 18.75 14.74 32.03
N ALA A 350 18.45 13.45 31.80
CA ALA A 350 19.32 12.34 32.18
C ALA A 350 20.60 12.31 31.33
N GLN A 351 20.48 12.34 30.00
CA GLN A 351 21.61 12.29 29.07
C GLN A 351 22.42 13.59 29.09
N GLY A 352 21.77 14.74 29.31
CA GLY A 352 22.41 16.04 29.50
C GLY A 352 22.99 16.23 30.91
N GLN A 353 22.85 15.26 31.81
CA GLN A 353 23.38 15.27 33.18
C GLN A 353 22.95 16.52 33.99
N LEU A 354 21.71 16.96 33.79
CA LEU A 354 21.21 18.15 34.49
C LEU A 354 20.85 17.83 35.94
N VAL A 355 21.16 18.75 36.86
CA VAL A 355 20.66 18.72 38.23
C VAL A 355 19.23 19.27 38.25
N GLN A 356 18.31 18.51 37.67
CA GLN A 356 16.89 18.84 37.58
C GLN A 356 16.03 17.60 37.89
N PRO A 357 14.95 17.72 38.68
CA PRO A 357 14.01 16.62 38.84
C PRO A 357 13.38 16.19 37.52
N LEU A 358 13.18 14.89 37.35
CA LEU A 358 12.46 14.34 36.20
C LEU A 358 10.97 14.70 36.27
N PHE A 359 10.36 14.91 35.11
CA PHE A 359 8.92 15.10 34.99
C PHE A 359 8.21 13.77 35.25
N SER A 360 7.14 13.81 36.05
CA SER A 360 6.32 12.62 36.31
C SER A 360 5.58 12.20 35.04
N VAL A 361 5.76 10.94 34.65
CA VAL A 361 5.00 10.30 33.58
C VAL A 361 3.80 9.49 34.09
N THR A 362 3.63 9.41 35.41
CA THR A 362 2.66 8.51 36.07
C THR A 362 1.23 8.75 35.58
N GLN A 363 0.83 10.00 35.44
CA GLN A 363 -0.52 10.34 34.97
C GLN A 363 -0.74 9.93 33.52
N THR A 364 0.24 10.16 32.64
CA THR A 364 0.17 9.77 31.23
C THR A 364 0.21 8.26 31.06
N GLU A 365 1.04 7.54 31.82
CA GLU A 365 1.06 6.08 31.84
C GLU A 365 -0.28 5.51 32.34
N ALA A 366 -0.85 6.09 33.40
CA ALA A 366 -2.18 5.72 33.86
C ALA A 366 -3.26 5.94 32.79
N LYS A 367 -3.19 7.03 32.00
CA LYS A 367 -4.11 7.25 30.86
C LYS A 367 -3.92 6.22 29.75
N LEU A 368 -2.68 5.88 29.40
CA LEU A 368 -2.37 4.82 28.42
C LEU A 368 -2.94 3.47 28.89
N GLN A 369 -2.69 3.11 30.15
CA GLN A 369 -3.21 1.88 30.75
C GLN A 369 -4.73 1.90 30.88
N ALA A 370 -5.34 3.03 31.22
CA ALA A 370 -6.81 3.17 31.30
C ALA A 370 -7.47 3.06 29.91
N ALA A 371 -6.82 3.54 28.85
CA ALA A 371 -7.29 3.33 27.48
C ALA A 371 -7.13 1.86 27.05
N LEU A 372 -6.00 1.23 27.37
CA LEU A 372 -5.77 -0.20 27.14
C LEU A 372 -6.76 -1.08 27.90
N ALA A 373 -7.08 -0.75 29.15
CA ALA A 373 -8.03 -1.47 30.00
C ALA A 373 -9.47 -1.42 29.48
N GLN A 374 -9.80 -0.41 28.65
CA GLN A 374 -11.10 -0.33 27.98
C GLN A 374 -11.21 -1.25 26.75
N LEU A 375 -10.09 -1.78 26.26
CA LEU A 375 -10.10 -2.85 25.26
C LEU A 375 -10.29 -4.19 25.98
N PRO A 376 -11.09 -5.13 25.42
CA PRO A 376 -11.15 -6.49 25.93
C PRO A 376 -9.75 -7.09 26.07
N GLU A 377 -9.52 -7.91 27.10
CA GLU A 377 -8.18 -8.42 27.41
C GLU A 377 -7.52 -9.21 26.26
N ALA A 378 -8.32 -9.94 25.47
CA ALA A 378 -7.85 -10.68 24.29
C ALA A 378 -7.88 -9.85 22.98
N ASP A 379 -8.05 -8.53 23.06
CA ASP A 379 -8.03 -7.67 21.88
C ASP A 379 -6.59 -7.46 21.40
N ALA A 380 -6.24 -8.01 20.23
CA ALA A 380 -4.91 -7.91 19.63
C ALA A 380 -4.40 -6.46 19.45
N ARG A 381 -5.29 -5.46 19.48
CA ARG A 381 -4.92 -4.04 19.41
C ARG A 381 -4.24 -3.57 20.70
N ARG A 382 -4.45 -4.23 21.84
CA ARG A 382 -3.69 -3.99 23.09
C ARG A 382 -2.20 -4.19 22.87
N ALA A 383 -1.81 -5.30 22.23
CA ALA A 383 -0.41 -5.59 21.90
C ALA A 383 0.18 -4.56 20.92
N THR A 384 -0.63 -4.05 19.98
CA THR A 384 -0.20 -2.99 19.06
C THR A 384 0.09 -1.69 19.81
N PHE A 385 -0.85 -1.24 20.66
CA PHE A 385 -0.67 -0.05 21.49
C PHE A 385 0.51 -0.17 22.47
N GLN A 386 0.73 -1.36 23.03
CA GLN A 386 1.91 -1.64 23.85
C GLN A 386 3.22 -1.51 23.04
N ARG A 387 3.28 -2.06 21.81
CA ARG A 387 4.43 -1.88 20.92
C ARG A 387 4.66 -0.42 20.53
N GLU A 388 3.60 0.31 20.19
CA GLU A 388 3.70 1.76 19.91
C GLU A 388 4.30 2.50 21.12
N THR A 389 3.91 2.13 22.35
CA THR A 389 4.48 2.71 23.58
C THR A 389 5.98 2.44 23.69
N GLU A 390 6.41 1.22 23.37
CA GLU A 390 7.82 0.83 23.42
C GLU A 390 8.66 1.55 22.36
N PHE A 391 8.17 1.66 21.13
CA PHE A 391 8.83 2.43 20.09
C PHE A 391 8.97 3.91 20.45
N ILE A 392 7.95 4.49 21.10
CA ILE A 392 8.05 5.87 21.61
C ILE A 392 9.11 6.01 22.72
N ARG A 393 9.28 5.01 23.60
CA ARG A 393 10.38 5.03 24.60
C ARG A 393 11.75 5.05 23.92
N GLN A 394 11.95 4.20 22.91
CA GLN A 394 13.20 4.11 22.16
C GLN A 394 13.47 5.40 21.39
N ALA A 395 12.47 5.91 20.67
CA ALA A 395 12.57 7.15 19.91
C ALA A 395 12.85 8.36 20.81
N ALA A 396 12.30 8.43 22.01
CA ALA A 396 12.58 9.51 22.96
C ALA A 396 14.06 9.51 23.41
N ALA A 397 14.64 8.33 23.67
CA ALA A 397 16.04 8.21 24.05
C ALA A 397 16.98 8.62 22.89
N GLN A 398 16.71 8.11 21.68
CA GLN A 398 17.45 8.47 20.48
C GLN A 398 17.30 9.96 20.15
N GLY A 399 16.10 10.50 20.28
CA GLY A 399 15.80 11.90 20.00
C GLY A 399 16.54 12.84 20.94
N ALA A 400 16.61 12.51 22.24
CA ALA A 400 17.42 13.26 23.20
C ALA A 400 18.90 13.27 22.81
N GLN A 401 19.45 12.10 22.46
CA GLN A 401 20.85 11.95 22.06
C GLN A 401 21.15 12.83 20.84
N GLN A 402 20.31 12.76 19.81
CA GLN A 402 20.54 13.51 18.58
C GLN A 402 20.33 15.04 18.79
N LEU A 403 19.38 15.46 19.64
CA LEU A 403 19.20 16.88 19.99
C LEU A 403 20.40 17.45 20.75
N LEU A 404 20.93 16.72 21.73
CA LEU A 404 22.13 17.11 22.48
C LEU A 404 23.35 17.19 21.57
N ALA A 405 23.55 16.19 20.70
CA ALA A 405 24.65 16.16 19.75
C ALA A 405 24.59 17.28 18.70
N SER A 406 23.40 17.80 18.40
CA SER A 406 23.21 18.88 17.42
C SER A 406 23.49 20.29 17.94
N SER A 407 23.80 20.44 19.24
CA SER A 407 24.07 21.72 19.88
C SER A 407 25.49 21.71 20.44
N ASP A 408 26.34 22.63 19.98
CA ASP A 408 27.66 22.88 20.59
C ASP A 408 27.56 23.52 21.98
N LYS A 409 26.33 23.80 22.45
CA LYS A 409 26.04 24.47 23.71
C LYS A 409 25.65 23.47 24.79
N GLN A 410 26.17 23.67 25.99
CA GLN A 410 25.78 22.90 27.16
C GLN A 410 24.34 23.21 27.57
N LEU A 411 23.50 22.18 27.61
CA LEU A 411 22.14 22.28 28.13
C LEU A 411 22.17 22.63 29.63
N SER A 412 21.32 23.54 30.07
CA SER A 412 21.24 23.99 31.47
C SER A 412 19.87 23.73 32.09
N GLN A 413 18.79 23.74 31.30
CA GLN A 413 17.44 23.50 31.78
C GLN A 413 16.55 22.87 30.70
N VAL A 414 15.62 22.01 31.12
CA VAL A 414 14.54 21.47 30.26
C VAL A 414 13.19 21.84 30.88
N ARG A 415 12.29 22.41 30.08
CA ARG A 415 10.91 22.72 30.48
C ARG A 415 9.93 21.95 29.59
N HIS A 416 8.85 21.43 30.17
CA HIS A 416 7.72 20.86 29.43
C HIS A 416 6.55 21.84 29.50
N THR A 417 5.99 22.21 28.34
CA THR A 417 5.06 23.35 28.21
C THR A 417 3.63 22.88 28.00
N ALA A 418 3.08 22.09 28.94
CA ALA A 418 1.66 21.69 28.88
C ALA A 418 0.65 22.87 28.95
N ARG A 419 1.09 24.14 29.07
CA ARG A 419 0.24 25.31 29.37
C ARG A 419 0.18 26.39 28.28
N GLU A 420 0.93 26.31 27.18
CA GLU A 420 1.01 27.40 26.18
C GLU A 420 0.35 27.08 24.83
N PHE A 421 -0.84 26.47 24.86
CA PHE A 421 -1.75 26.48 23.70
C PHE A 421 -2.51 27.82 23.53
N ALA A 422 -2.15 28.87 24.27
CA ALA A 422 -2.90 30.12 24.25
C ALA A 422 -2.58 31.02 23.05
N GLU A 423 -1.34 31.10 22.56
CA GLU A 423 -0.98 32.09 21.53
C GLU A 423 0.14 31.61 20.58
N ALA A 424 -0.06 30.47 19.93
CA ALA A 424 0.60 30.12 18.66
C ALA A 424 2.15 30.20 18.58
N LYS A 425 2.90 29.70 19.58
CA LYS A 425 4.36 29.52 19.50
C LYS A 425 4.74 28.08 19.88
N ALA A 426 5.11 27.28 18.88
CA ALA A 426 4.96 25.84 18.79
C ALA A 426 6.18 25.04 19.28
N GLY A 427 6.32 24.87 20.61
CA GLY A 427 7.19 23.87 21.21
C GLY A 427 6.48 23.13 22.34
N ASP A 428 6.61 21.80 22.39
CA ASP A 428 6.07 20.94 23.45
C ASP A 428 7.10 20.78 24.61
N VAL A 429 8.38 20.94 24.29
CA VAL A 429 9.53 20.96 25.21
C VAL A 429 10.38 22.21 24.90
N GLN A 430 10.89 22.89 25.92
CA GLN A 430 11.80 24.01 25.76
C GLN A 430 13.15 23.70 26.40
N LEU A 431 14.22 23.80 25.62
CA LEU A 431 15.58 23.62 26.06
C LEU A 431 16.18 24.99 26.32
N THR A 432 16.85 25.18 27.46
CA THR A 432 17.64 26.37 27.75
C THR A 432 19.10 25.95 27.90
N PHE A 433 19.99 26.68 27.24
CA PHE A 433 21.42 26.43 27.26
C PHE A 433 22.14 27.37 28.23
N ALA A 434 23.37 27.04 28.61
CA ALA A 434 24.16 27.80 29.57
C ALA A 434 24.43 29.26 29.15
N ASP A 435 24.41 29.55 27.86
CA ASP A 435 24.55 30.91 27.30
C ASP A 435 23.23 31.72 27.31
N GLY A 436 22.16 31.17 27.89
CA GLY A 436 20.84 31.80 27.97
C GLY A 436 19.98 31.61 26.73
N THR A 437 20.47 30.95 25.67
CA THR A 437 19.64 30.68 24.49
C THR A 437 18.60 29.59 24.75
N ALA A 438 17.46 29.69 24.08
CA ALA A 438 16.37 28.73 24.19
C ALA A 438 16.05 28.09 22.83
N LEU A 439 15.76 26.78 22.83
CA LEU A 439 15.29 26.04 21.68
C LEU A 439 13.96 25.37 22.02
N PRO A 440 12.83 25.82 21.43
CA PRO A 440 11.59 25.07 21.51
C PRO A 440 11.69 23.81 20.63
N VAL A 441 11.11 22.71 21.09
CA VAL A 441 11.08 21.42 20.41
C VAL A 441 9.65 20.91 20.42
N SER A 442 9.08 20.66 19.25
CA SER A 442 7.75 20.05 19.13
C SER A 442 7.88 18.58 18.79
N VAL A 443 7.25 17.74 19.60
CA VAL A 443 7.27 16.29 19.43
C VAL A 443 6.01 15.88 18.68
N LYS A 444 6.17 15.04 17.66
CA LYS A 444 5.05 14.46 16.91
C LYS A 444 5.20 12.95 16.86
N THR A 445 4.14 12.24 17.22
CA THR A 445 4.05 10.79 17.04
C THR A 445 3.27 10.52 15.76
N ASP A 446 3.93 10.03 14.70
CA ASP A 446 3.29 9.83 13.39
C ASP A 446 3.31 8.36 12.95
N LYS A 447 2.45 8.04 11.97
CA LYS A 447 2.44 6.76 11.24
C LYS A 447 2.28 6.95 9.73
N SER A 448 2.18 8.21 9.28
CA SER A 448 1.74 8.57 7.93
C SER A 448 2.87 9.06 7.02
N ASN A 449 4.11 9.10 7.51
CA ASN A 449 5.26 9.74 6.87
C ASN A 449 4.92 11.17 6.39
N LYS A 450 4.05 11.85 7.14
CA LYS A 450 3.61 13.21 6.87
C LYS A 450 3.52 13.96 8.18
N VAL A 451 4.17 15.11 8.23
CA VAL A 451 4.12 15.99 9.40
C VAL A 451 3.42 17.28 9.04
N ALA A 452 2.51 17.73 9.89
CA ALA A 452 1.99 19.08 9.77
C ALA A 452 3.13 20.07 10.04
N VAL A 453 3.20 21.15 9.27
CA VAL A 453 4.13 22.26 9.60
C VAL A 453 3.83 22.76 11.03
N ALA A 454 4.87 23.11 11.79
CA ALA A 454 4.81 23.23 13.25
C ALA A 454 3.73 24.22 13.77
N GLU A 455 3.31 25.19 12.97
CA GLU A 455 2.35 26.22 13.37
C GLU A 455 0.89 25.73 13.55
N GLY A 456 0.64 24.42 13.47
CA GLY A 456 -0.63 23.81 13.83
C GLY A 456 -1.77 24.12 12.86
N GLN A 457 -3.01 23.95 13.32
CA GLN A 457 -4.21 24.15 12.51
C GLN A 457 -4.27 25.59 11.96
N THR A 458 -4.66 25.74 10.70
CA THR A 458 -4.73 26.99 9.93
C THR A 458 -6.20 27.41 9.71
N PRO A 459 -6.95 27.78 10.77
CA PRO A 459 -8.28 28.33 10.57
C PRO A 459 -8.22 29.75 9.97
N ASP A 460 -7.10 30.47 10.13
CA ASP A 460 -6.81 31.73 9.44
C ASP A 460 -6.30 31.44 8.02
N LEU A 461 -7.19 31.52 7.03
CA LEU A 461 -6.89 31.19 5.65
C LEU A 461 -6.03 32.28 4.97
N PHE A 462 -6.16 33.53 5.39
CA PHE A 462 -5.46 34.65 4.75
C PHE A 462 -4.01 34.74 5.21
N ASN A 463 -3.76 35.04 6.50
CA ASN A 463 -2.41 35.35 6.96
C ASN A 463 -1.52 34.11 6.99
N LYS A 464 -2.06 33.00 7.51
CA LYS A 464 -1.27 31.79 7.75
C LYS A 464 -1.14 30.89 6.52
N TRP A 465 -1.91 31.11 5.46
CA TRP A 465 -1.85 30.30 4.24
C TRP A 465 -1.72 31.11 2.94
N ALA A 466 -2.75 31.89 2.55
CA ALA A 466 -2.80 32.53 1.24
C ALA A 466 -1.70 33.60 1.05
N ALA A 467 -1.57 34.54 1.98
CA ALA A 467 -0.56 35.59 1.92
C ALA A 467 0.85 35.02 2.03
N ARG A 468 1.05 34.12 2.99
CA ARG A 468 2.35 33.51 3.30
C ARG A 468 2.92 32.67 2.16
N TYR A 469 2.18 31.65 1.74
CA TYR A 469 2.68 30.65 0.80
C TYR A 469 2.53 31.06 -0.66
N PHE A 470 1.59 31.97 -0.96
CA PHE A 470 1.25 32.31 -2.33
C PHE A 470 1.33 33.81 -2.65
N LYS A 471 1.75 34.65 -1.69
CA LYS A 471 1.79 36.12 -1.86
C LYS A 471 0.45 36.70 -2.34
N VAL A 472 -0.65 36.19 -1.80
CA VAL A 472 -1.99 36.75 -2.06
C VAL A 472 -2.16 38.02 -1.21
N THR A 473 -2.47 39.15 -1.84
CA THR A 473 -2.76 40.39 -1.10
C THR A 473 -4.15 40.36 -0.48
N ARG A 474 -4.44 41.23 0.49
CA ARG A 474 -5.78 41.29 1.11
C ARG A 474 -6.87 41.57 0.07
N THR A 475 -6.62 42.53 -0.81
CA THR A 475 -7.53 42.88 -1.90
C THR A 475 -7.75 41.72 -2.88
N GLU A 476 -6.69 40.98 -3.26
CA GLU A 476 -6.82 39.78 -4.09
C GLU A 476 -7.66 38.70 -3.40
N TYR A 477 -7.44 38.48 -2.10
CA TYR A 477 -8.14 37.48 -1.31
C TYR A 477 -9.64 37.76 -1.21
N ASP A 478 -10.01 39.00 -0.84
CA ASP A 478 -11.42 39.40 -0.74
C ASP A 478 -12.11 39.34 -2.12
N LYS A 479 -11.39 39.70 -3.21
CA LYS A 479 -11.89 39.56 -4.58
C LYS A 479 -12.17 38.10 -4.94
N LEU A 480 -11.26 37.18 -4.65
CA LEU A 480 -11.46 35.74 -4.90
C LEU A 480 -12.69 35.18 -4.18
N ILE A 481 -12.93 35.61 -2.95
CA ILE A 481 -14.13 35.22 -2.20
C ILE A 481 -15.40 35.69 -2.93
N SER A 482 -15.41 36.95 -3.39
CA SER A 482 -16.54 37.51 -4.13
C SER A 482 -16.78 36.82 -5.49
N GLU A 483 -15.72 36.53 -6.25
CA GLU A 483 -15.81 35.81 -7.54
C GLU A 483 -16.34 34.38 -7.38
N LEU A 484 -16.10 33.75 -6.22
CA LEU A 484 -16.65 32.43 -5.89
C LEU A 484 -18.12 32.47 -5.45
N GLY A 485 -18.70 33.67 -5.30
CA GLY A 485 -20.11 33.91 -4.98
C GLY A 485 -20.40 34.05 -3.49
N PHE A 486 -19.41 34.43 -2.66
CA PHE A 486 -19.59 34.61 -1.22
C PHE A 486 -19.39 36.06 -0.81
N ALA A 487 -20.19 36.55 0.13
CA ALA A 487 -20.11 37.92 0.65
C ALA A 487 -19.00 38.09 1.71
N SER A 488 -18.56 36.99 2.34
CA SER A 488 -17.50 37.03 3.36
C SER A 488 -16.76 35.69 3.51
N GLU A 489 -15.59 35.73 4.14
CA GLU A 489 -14.84 34.51 4.52
C GLU A 489 -15.63 33.64 5.51
N ALA A 490 -16.44 34.25 6.38
CA ALA A 490 -17.28 33.52 7.33
C ALA A 490 -18.35 32.68 6.61
N GLU A 491 -18.99 33.25 5.59
CA GLU A 491 -19.94 32.53 4.74
C GLU A 491 -19.26 31.40 3.95
N LEU A 492 -18.10 31.67 3.38
CA LEU A 492 -17.29 30.66 2.69
C LEU A 492 -16.93 29.49 3.63
N LYS A 493 -16.54 29.77 4.88
CA LYS A 493 -16.21 28.75 5.90
C LYS A 493 -17.41 27.95 6.42
N ALA A 494 -18.65 28.35 6.13
CA ALA A 494 -19.83 27.56 6.51
C ALA A 494 -19.84 26.17 5.86
N ASN A 495 -19.10 25.99 4.75
CA ASN A 495 -18.87 24.68 4.13
C ASN A 495 -17.40 24.51 3.72
N TYR A 496 -16.74 23.48 4.24
CA TYR A 496 -15.34 23.19 3.93
C TYR A 496 -15.08 22.96 2.43
N LEU A 497 -16.07 22.54 1.64
CA LEU A 497 -15.93 22.39 0.19
C LEU A 497 -15.81 23.75 -0.53
N ASN A 498 -16.38 24.82 0.03
CA ASN A 498 -16.19 26.17 -0.50
C ASN A 498 -14.75 26.65 -0.25
N VAL A 499 -14.20 26.34 0.93
CA VAL A 499 -12.76 26.55 1.21
C VAL A 499 -11.89 25.77 0.24
N ALA A 500 -12.27 24.55 -0.12
CA ALA A 500 -11.52 23.79 -1.11
C ALA A 500 -11.53 24.44 -2.51
N ARG A 501 -12.63 25.08 -2.91
CA ARG A 501 -12.69 25.87 -4.15
C ARG A 501 -11.74 27.08 -4.10
N LEU A 502 -11.71 27.80 -2.98
CA LEU A 502 -10.76 28.91 -2.78
C LEU A 502 -9.30 28.45 -2.86
N VAL A 503 -8.97 27.32 -2.22
CA VAL A 503 -7.64 26.72 -2.27
C VAL A 503 -7.25 26.36 -3.71
N ALA A 504 -8.16 25.74 -4.46
CA ALA A 504 -7.93 25.41 -5.87
C ALA A 504 -7.68 26.65 -6.73
N GLU A 505 -8.49 27.71 -6.58
CA GLU A 505 -8.32 28.98 -7.30
C GLU A 505 -6.97 29.65 -7.01
N ILE A 506 -6.56 29.68 -5.74
CA ILE A 506 -5.26 30.24 -5.35
C ILE A 506 -4.12 29.43 -5.99
N LEU A 507 -4.20 28.09 -5.98
CA LEU A 507 -3.20 27.24 -6.63
C LEU A 507 -3.14 27.50 -8.15
N LEU A 508 -4.30 27.50 -8.82
CA LEU A 508 -4.40 27.72 -10.27
C LEU A 508 -3.79 29.07 -10.68
N ARG A 509 -4.16 30.14 -9.98
CA ARG A 509 -3.75 31.51 -10.36
C ARG A 509 -2.33 31.82 -9.94
N LYS A 510 -1.94 31.51 -8.69
CA LYS A 510 -0.64 31.95 -8.15
C LYS A 510 0.51 31.08 -8.66
N LEU A 511 0.28 29.81 -8.95
CA LEU A 511 1.27 28.95 -9.61
C LEU A 511 1.18 28.99 -11.15
N ALA A 512 0.22 29.75 -11.70
CA ALA A 512 -0.10 29.84 -13.12
C ALA A 512 -0.17 28.45 -13.78
N LEU A 513 -1.13 27.64 -13.32
CA LEU A 513 -1.22 26.25 -13.75
C LEU A 513 -1.81 26.14 -15.16
N ALA A 514 -1.02 25.62 -16.09
CA ALA A 514 -1.51 25.17 -17.40
C ALA A 514 -2.18 23.79 -17.26
N ASP A 515 -3.25 23.53 -18.03
CA ASP A 515 -4.01 22.27 -18.01
C ASP A 515 -4.56 21.85 -16.64
N GLY A 516 -4.71 22.80 -15.72
CA GLY A 516 -5.37 22.62 -14.43
C GLY A 516 -6.79 23.13 -14.43
N ALA A 517 -7.68 22.43 -13.73
CA ALA A 517 -9.04 22.87 -13.43
C ALA A 517 -9.31 22.79 -11.93
N ILE A 518 -10.30 23.55 -11.45
CA ILE A 518 -10.64 23.67 -10.01
C ILE A 518 -10.90 22.31 -9.32
N ASN A 519 -11.32 21.31 -10.10
CA ASN A 519 -11.62 19.95 -9.69
C ASN A 519 -10.71 18.89 -10.33
N ASP A 520 -9.73 19.26 -11.15
CA ASP A 520 -8.84 18.32 -11.82
C ASP A 520 -7.43 18.89 -12.01
N PHE A 521 -6.50 18.38 -11.21
CA PHE A 521 -5.09 18.74 -11.25
C PHE A 521 -4.23 17.65 -11.93
N ARG A 522 -4.83 16.61 -12.53
CA ARG A 522 -4.09 15.46 -13.09
C ARG A 522 -3.07 15.84 -14.14
N ARG A 523 -3.37 16.87 -14.94
CA ARG A 523 -2.51 17.38 -16.02
C ARG A 523 -1.90 18.74 -15.69
N ALA A 524 -2.16 19.28 -14.50
CA ALA A 524 -1.72 20.62 -14.13
C ALA A 524 -0.19 20.74 -14.19
N ARG A 525 0.30 21.76 -14.89
CA ARG A 525 1.71 22.09 -15.04
C ARG A 525 1.97 23.49 -14.53
N VAL A 526 2.98 23.66 -13.68
CA VAL A 526 3.40 25.00 -13.22
C VAL A 526 4.00 25.76 -14.39
N THR A 527 3.56 27.01 -14.62
CA THR A 527 4.25 27.93 -15.55
C THR A 527 4.91 29.10 -14.83
N ASN A 528 4.53 29.38 -13.58
CA ASN A 528 5.20 30.36 -12.73
C ASN A 528 6.15 29.67 -11.73
N LEU A 529 7.36 29.36 -12.21
CA LEU A 529 8.40 28.69 -11.40
C LEU A 529 8.79 29.51 -10.16
N ALA A 530 8.92 30.83 -10.28
CA ALA A 530 9.30 31.69 -9.17
C ALA A 530 8.28 31.64 -8.01
N ALA A 531 6.98 31.57 -8.33
CA ALA A 531 5.93 31.40 -7.32
C ALA A 531 5.99 30.03 -6.64
N ALA A 532 6.27 28.96 -7.40
CA ALA A 532 6.45 27.63 -6.83
C ALA A 532 7.70 27.53 -5.95
N GLN A 533 8.83 28.11 -6.37
CA GLN A 533 10.04 28.22 -5.55
C GLN A 533 9.77 29.01 -4.26
N HIS A 534 9.04 30.13 -4.33
CA HIS A 534 8.62 30.88 -3.14
C HIS A 534 7.79 30.00 -2.20
N LEU A 535 6.78 29.29 -2.71
CA LEU A 535 5.98 28.35 -1.92
C LEU A 535 6.85 27.34 -1.18
N PHE A 536 7.75 26.66 -1.88
CA PHE A 536 8.61 25.65 -1.30
C PHE A 536 9.62 26.23 -0.30
N LYS A 537 10.19 27.41 -0.57
CA LYS A 537 11.07 28.10 0.39
C LYS A 537 10.32 28.49 1.67
N GLN A 538 9.09 28.98 1.55
CA GLN A 538 8.25 29.27 2.71
C GLN A 538 7.88 27.99 3.47
N LEU A 539 7.52 26.91 2.77
CA LEU A 539 7.23 25.63 3.41
C LEU A 539 8.42 25.11 4.23
N ARG A 540 9.64 25.19 3.68
CA ARG A 540 10.87 24.84 4.40
C ARG A 540 11.09 25.76 5.60
N HIS A 541 10.90 27.07 5.42
CA HIS A 541 11.05 28.04 6.51
C HIS A 541 10.11 27.76 7.68
N TYR A 542 8.84 27.44 7.41
CA TYR A 542 7.83 27.22 8.45
C TYR A 542 7.70 25.75 8.90
N GLN A 543 8.49 24.81 8.36
CA GLN A 543 8.35 23.39 8.70
C GLN A 543 8.59 23.11 10.19
N HIS A 544 9.53 23.85 10.78
CA HIS A 544 9.84 23.81 12.19
C HIS A 544 9.32 25.04 12.94
N GLY A 545 8.28 25.72 12.45
CA GLY A 545 7.70 26.88 13.13
C GLY A 545 8.46 28.18 12.86
N ASN A 546 7.81 29.31 13.14
CA ASN A 546 8.34 30.66 12.90
C ASN A 546 9.08 31.24 14.12
N ASP A 547 9.02 30.51 15.24
CA ASP A 547 9.55 30.85 16.54
C ASP A 547 10.91 30.18 16.81
N GLY A 548 11.50 29.57 15.78
CA GLY A 548 12.74 28.82 15.88
C GLY A 548 12.57 27.47 16.55
N SER A 549 11.34 26.94 16.64
CA SER A 549 11.12 25.59 17.15
C SER A 549 11.80 24.54 16.27
N ARG A 550 11.93 23.32 16.80
CA ARG A 550 12.41 22.14 16.07
C ARG A 550 11.39 21.03 16.19
N VAL A 551 10.82 20.62 15.05
CA VAL A 551 9.88 19.49 15.03
C VAL A 551 10.66 18.18 14.94
N ILE A 552 10.49 17.35 15.96
CA ILE A 552 11.02 15.99 16.04
C ILE A 552 9.86 15.00 15.94
N ILE A 553 10.08 13.93 15.20
CA ILE A 553 9.03 12.97 14.84
C ILE A 553 9.47 11.60 15.31
N PHE A 554 8.64 10.99 16.14
CA PHE A 554 8.80 9.62 16.58
C PHE A 554 7.85 8.74 15.77
N ASP A 555 8.42 7.87 14.95
CA ASP A 555 7.65 6.93 14.17
C ASP A 555 7.14 5.79 15.06
N ARG A 556 5.82 5.58 15.05
CA ARG A 556 5.18 4.56 15.88
C ARG A 556 5.26 3.15 15.29
N VAL A 557 5.80 3.00 14.09
CA VAL A 557 5.90 1.72 13.38
C VAL A 557 7.25 1.05 13.62
N ASP A 558 8.33 1.83 13.58
CA ASP A 558 9.71 1.34 13.65
C ASP A 558 10.54 2.01 14.76
N GLY A 559 10.03 3.05 15.42
CA GLY A 559 10.74 3.76 16.48
C GLY A 559 11.79 4.75 15.97
N GLU A 560 11.86 4.98 14.65
CA GLU A 560 12.81 5.91 14.06
C GLU A 560 12.53 7.37 14.46
N VAL A 561 13.61 8.14 14.66
CA VAL A 561 13.55 9.59 14.89
C VAL A 561 13.77 10.32 13.57
N LYS A 562 12.77 11.11 13.17
CA LYS A 562 12.77 11.87 11.90
C LYS A 562 12.60 13.36 12.18
N TRP A 563 13.17 14.18 11.31
CA TRP A 563 12.98 15.65 11.34
C TRP A 563 13.17 16.30 9.98
N ALA A 564 13.95 15.72 9.09
CA ALA A 564 14.07 16.18 7.72
C ALA A 564 12.79 15.82 6.96
N SER A 565 12.25 16.79 6.22
CA SER A 565 11.25 16.52 5.21
C SER A 565 11.94 16.21 3.88
N ARG A 566 11.23 15.56 2.95
CA ARG A 566 11.72 15.38 1.57
C ARG A 566 12.05 16.70 0.90
N LEU A 567 11.40 17.77 1.34
CA LEU A 567 11.67 19.10 0.83
C LEU A 567 13.10 19.54 1.17
N ASP A 568 13.69 19.12 2.29
CA ASP A 568 15.04 19.51 2.69
C ASP A 568 16.13 18.99 1.76
N ALA A 569 15.90 17.84 1.13
CA ALA A 569 16.83 17.23 0.17
C ALA A 569 16.80 17.87 -1.23
N ILE A 570 15.94 18.87 -1.46
CA ILE A 570 15.73 19.46 -2.79
C ILE A 570 16.47 20.79 -2.89
N ASP A 571 17.33 20.94 -3.90
CA ASP A 571 17.82 22.25 -4.30
C ASP A 571 16.68 23.04 -4.97
N LEU A 572 16.17 24.06 -4.26
CA LEU A 572 15.05 24.88 -4.72
C LEU A 572 15.49 25.94 -5.73
N ASP A 573 16.76 26.32 -5.74
CA ASP A 573 17.29 27.31 -6.68
C ASP A 573 17.55 26.66 -8.05
N ALA A 574 17.91 25.37 -8.07
CA ALA A 574 18.02 24.55 -9.28
C ALA A 574 16.70 23.84 -9.71
N LEU A 575 15.56 24.16 -9.09
CA LEU A 575 14.28 23.54 -9.42
C LEU A 575 13.77 24.02 -10.77
N THR A 576 13.28 23.12 -11.63
CA THR A 576 12.60 23.47 -12.89
C THR A 576 11.11 23.14 -12.83
N ALA A 577 10.31 23.77 -13.69
CA ALA A 577 8.85 23.62 -13.67
C ALA A 577 8.39 22.19 -14.01
N GLU A 578 9.11 21.50 -14.89
CA GLU A 578 8.81 20.14 -15.37
C GLU A 578 8.95 19.08 -14.28
N ARG A 579 9.77 19.37 -13.26
CA ARG A 579 9.94 18.51 -12.09
C ARG A 579 8.73 18.59 -11.15
N ILE A 580 7.92 19.64 -11.27
CA ILE A 580 6.75 19.87 -10.42
C ILE A 580 5.50 19.26 -11.06
N SER A 581 4.82 18.41 -10.32
CA SER A 581 3.53 17.83 -10.72
C SER A 581 2.56 17.80 -9.54
N PHE A 582 1.31 17.39 -9.77
CA PHE A 582 0.28 17.39 -8.74
C PHE A 582 -0.24 15.98 -8.45
N LEU A 583 -0.78 15.77 -7.25
CA LEU A 583 -1.62 14.60 -6.98
C LEU A 583 -2.87 14.67 -7.87
N PRO A 584 -3.37 13.52 -8.36
CA PRO A 584 -4.69 13.45 -8.96
C PRO A 584 -5.72 13.89 -7.93
N ALA A 585 -6.12 15.15 -8.00
CA ALA A 585 -7.20 15.70 -7.20
C ALA A 585 -8.52 15.06 -7.68
N ARG A 586 -8.86 13.87 -7.17
CA ARG A 586 -10.12 13.19 -7.47
C ARG A 586 -11.13 13.37 -6.34
N PRO A 587 -12.30 13.96 -6.60
CA PRO A 587 -13.36 14.05 -5.60
C PRO A 587 -13.74 12.66 -5.06
N ARG A 588 -14.04 12.58 -3.77
CA ARG A 588 -14.49 11.34 -3.11
C ARG A 588 -15.99 11.42 -2.82
N ASN A 589 -16.66 10.28 -2.67
CA ASN A 589 -18.06 10.19 -2.25
C ASN A 589 -19.06 11.00 -3.11
N GLY A 590 -18.80 11.13 -4.42
CA GLY A 590 -19.72 11.82 -5.35
C GLY A 590 -19.69 13.36 -5.27
N HIS A 591 -18.78 13.96 -4.51
CA HIS A 591 -18.62 15.41 -4.50
C HIS A 591 -18.02 15.94 -5.81
N ALA A 592 -18.27 17.22 -6.14
CA ALA A 592 -17.70 17.88 -7.33
C ALA A 592 -16.29 18.46 -7.10
N THR A 593 -15.83 18.55 -5.85
CA THR A 593 -14.55 19.19 -5.48
C THR A 593 -13.76 18.30 -4.53
N VAL A 594 -12.44 18.28 -4.68
CA VAL A 594 -11.54 17.59 -3.75
C VAL A 594 -11.38 18.35 -2.44
N SER A 595 -10.98 17.67 -1.38
CA SER A 595 -10.64 18.29 -0.09
C SER A 595 -9.17 18.13 0.28
N GLU A 596 -8.34 17.67 -0.66
CA GLU A 596 -6.90 17.54 -0.47
C GLU A 596 -6.19 17.79 -1.80
N PHE A 597 -5.22 18.71 -1.80
CA PHE A 597 -4.37 19.03 -2.94
C PHE A 597 -2.94 18.67 -2.57
N GLY A 598 -2.17 18.11 -3.50
CA GLY A 598 -0.77 17.78 -3.23
C GLY A 598 0.14 18.14 -4.37
N LEU A 599 1.32 18.62 -4.02
CA LEU A 599 2.39 18.93 -4.96
C LEU A 599 3.48 17.89 -4.84
N LYS A 600 4.04 17.56 -6.00
CA LYS A 600 5.12 16.61 -6.17
C LYS A 600 6.31 17.29 -6.79
N ILE A 601 7.49 16.86 -6.40
CA ILE A 601 8.75 17.13 -7.10
C ILE A 601 9.34 15.77 -7.47
N ASP A 602 9.78 15.60 -8.71
CA ASP A 602 10.33 14.34 -9.24
C ASP A 602 9.42 13.14 -8.98
N LYS A 603 8.10 13.34 -9.18
CA LYS A 603 7.02 12.36 -8.97
C LYS A 603 6.80 11.94 -7.52
N GLN A 604 7.55 12.47 -6.56
CA GLN A 604 7.36 12.23 -5.14
C GLN A 604 6.51 13.32 -4.50
N THR A 605 5.57 12.96 -3.62
CA THR A 605 4.78 13.98 -2.89
C THR A 605 5.66 14.68 -1.89
N VAL A 606 5.65 16.02 -1.93
CA VAL A 606 6.46 16.86 -1.03
C VAL A 606 5.56 17.56 -0.02
N VAL A 607 4.40 18.06 -0.47
CA VAL A 607 3.43 18.76 0.39
C VAL A 607 2.00 18.39 0.02
N THR A 608 1.13 18.35 1.02
CA THR A 608 -0.32 18.28 0.84
C THR A 608 -1.05 19.33 1.67
N PHE A 609 -2.07 19.94 1.07
CA PHE A 609 -3.00 20.87 1.71
C PHE A 609 -4.34 20.15 1.91
N GLN A 610 -4.67 19.82 3.16
CA GLN A 610 -5.88 19.07 3.51
C GLN A 610 -6.92 19.97 4.17
N ILE A 611 -8.08 20.10 3.53
CA ILE A 611 -9.21 20.85 4.04
C ILE A 611 -10.08 19.90 4.88
N LYS A 612 -10.35 20.27 6.13
CA LYS A 612 -11.08 19.47 7.10
C LYS A 612 -12.41 20.13 7.50
N HIS A 613 -13.37 19.29 7.85
CA HIS A 613 -14.63 19.68 8.46
C HIS A 613 -14.62 19.42 9.97
N ARG A 614 -15.50 20.09 10.72
CA ARG A 614 -15.64 19.89 12.17
C ARG A 614 -16.07 18.45 12.51
N ARG A 615 -15.22 17.72 13.24
CA ARG A 615 -15.49 16.34 13.71
C ARG A 615 -16.22 16.30 15.05
N GLY A 616 -16.92 15.19 15.33
CA GLY A 616 -17.33 14.77 16.68
C GLY A 616 -18.66 15.33 17.20
N LYS A 617 -18.88 16.65 17.18
CA LYS A 617 -20.07 17.29 17.78
C LYS A 617 -21.20 17.65 16.80
N ALA A 618 -20.94 17.63 15.50
CA ALA A 618 -21.88 18.12 14.47
C ALA A 618 -22.50 17.02 13.59
N LYS A 619 -22.15 15.75 13.82
CA LYS A 619 -22.58 14.62 12.97
C LYS A 619 -24.11 14.49 13.00
N GLY A 620 -24.77 14.60 11.85
CA GLY A 620 -26.23 14.60 11.74
C GLY A 620 -26.90 15.98 11.84
N THR A 621 -26.11 17.06 11.89
CA THR A 621 -26.60 18.46 11.84
C THR A 621 -26.07 19.18 10.60
N ALA A 622 -26.67 20.32 10.23
CA ALA A 622 -26.16 21.18 9.15
C ALA A 622 -24.69 21.60 9.35
N ARG A 623 -24.22 21.64 10.60
CA ARG A 623 -22.85 22.03 10.97
C ARG A 623 -21.77 20.99 10.62
N GLN A 624 -22.15 19.79 10.15
CA GLN A 624 -21.18 18.74 9.82
C GLN A 624 -20.26 19.09 8.64
N TYR A 625 -20.67 20.06 7.82
CA TYR A 625 -19.89 20.57 6.70
C TYR A 625 -19.08 21.81 7.05
N GLU A 626 -19.21 22.39 8.25
CA GLU A 626 -18.44 23.58 8.63
C GLU A 626 -16.94 23.31 8.52
N PHE A 627 -16.24 24.25 7.90
CA PHE A 627 -14.79 24.24 7.86
C PHE A 627 -14.22 24.24 9.28
N SER A 628 -13.26 23.35 9.52
CA SER A 628 -12.50 23.35 10.76
C SER A 628 -11.08 23.87 10.55
N ASP A 629 -10.42 23.40 9.50
CA ASP A 629 -8.96 23.54 9.38
C ASP A 629 -8.47 23.28 7.95
N LEU A 630 -7.41 24.00 7.55
CA LEU A 630 -6.60 23.74 6.37
C LEU A 630 -5.21 23.29 6.85
N THR A 631 -4.96 21.99 6.86
CA THR A 631 -3.69 21.44 7.33
C THR A 631 -2.68 21.34 6.18
N THR A 632 -1.57 22.07 6.28
CA THR A 632 -0.40 21.91 5.41
C THR A 632 0.51 20.82 5.98
N ARG A 633 0.77 19.77 5.20
CA ARG A 633 1.59 18.62 5.62
C ARG A 633 2.73 18.36 4.68
N LEU A 634 3.95 18.31 5.20
CA LEU A 634 5.15 17.91 4.48
C LEU A 634 5.34 16.41 4.57
N SER A 635 5.83 15.82 3.49
CA SER A 635 6.24 14.42 3.47
C SER A 635 7.66 14.28 4.03
N LEU A 636 7.84 13.25 4.87
CA LEU A 636 9.13 12.85 5.42
C LEU A 636 9.91 11.98 4.44
#